data_AF-A0A6P0WJN7-F1
#
_entry.id   AF-A0A6P0WJN7-F1
#
_cell.length_a   1.000
_cell.length_b   1.000
_cell.length_c   1.000
_cell.angle_alpha   90.00
_cell.angle_beta   90.00
_cell.angle_gamma   90.00
#
_symmetry.space_group_name_H-M   'P 1'
#
loop_
_entity.id
_entity.type
_entity.pdbx_description
1 polymer ?
#
loop_
_entity_poly.entity_id
_entity_poly.type
_entity_poly.pdbx_seq_one_letter_code
_entity_poly.pdbx_strand_id
1 'polypeptide(L)'
;MVKQLDSASNSNNKITANINSDAFGGMLSEHRKGVASNSYSSSTANAQSIRDLATIQAISKSPVYIQTQKTNKVSWWRRLSLGTKATILAVALGVLPVLSIGIVNYFLVKQAFNSEISDRSVRRSHPRNTDPSARNLTLLLWGTGLTAVLAGITGGVLAKRAIKAVLSSTEAVKKLGQGEFNIRLNVEGEDELAVLGSNINWMADQFQTLLEDQKASLEQLQVYADTVNAASIGDKQFIFDRVVREALNQLSVDRVIVYGFESDWSGTIVAEAVESGWPRALSDKITDPCIPRKILEEYQRGRIVPTSNVQTTNYSAAHLELLARLQVKANLVVPIVSGDVLVGLLIAHQCSGIRDWQQSEIDFLKELAAQVGVSLSSLTLATQKAAVAEQIQRWKDVTLRIRSSLNFDEILKTTVAELRNALKLDRAVICRFDNYNHGTITAESVAPGWLKTLFLTLDAPLLEGDTQKLPRREPLRTVDNIKHANLADWEYTIMEQLQVKGYMMAPIIRGDEVYGWLCAHSLAKPRIWLDAEVNLFTEVASQLGLALDQADLLLQQAASVEQAQKLNQITLRMRKSLLQQEIFSAAVNGTREALFADRTLVCLLDEKYHGTFVAESLAEGCKSALGEKISDQCFADEYVEKYRRGQIQALSNIHSSGLSQCHLDLLEPFKIKANLVVPILVEDQLIGLLSAHQCSAPRTWQDIEINFFQQVAIQMGFALEQASLLNEQALATEQAQQLNEITSGIRESLKIEDIYHAAITGVRETLKTDRALVYLFDDNWQGTIVAEAVGREWPKTLGANIADPCFADRYVEKYQRGRVKAIENIYNAGLTQCYLSQLEPFKVQANLVAPILSEGKLLGLLVTHQCSSTRRWQESEINFFKQIATQIGFALEQVTLLTSREQALIDAEAVSQEQRQQKEALQLQLLELLSDVEGAARGDLTVRADVTAGEIGTVADFFNAVIESLRGIVTQVKDAATQVNTSLSLNSEAIGQLSFDALKQAEETTRTLDSVEQMTRSIQEVAENASLAATVARTASTTAETGGRAMERSVENILSLRATVAQTAKKVKRLGESSQQISKVVSLINQIALQTNLLAINAGIEAARAGEEGQGFAVVAEEVGELAARSAAATKEIEQIVENIQQETVEVVEAMELGTTQVVEGTHLVEDAKQSLSQIVEVSKQIDQLVQSIKNATVSGAQTSETVTELMKDIAKVSERTSNSTKAISRSLQETVGIAQELQASVGTFNVGE
;
A
#
# COMPACT_ATOMS: atom_id res chain seq x y z
N MET A 1 -47.19 21.40 26.69
CA MET A 1 -46.92 21.47 28.15
C MET A 1 -45.41 21.41 28.30
N VAL A 2 -44.63 22.32 28.90
CA VAL A 2 -44.78 23.33 29.99
C VAL A 2 -44.26 22.82 31.35
N LYS A 3 -43.26 23.55 31.91
CA LYS A 3 -42.54 23.38 33.21
C LYS A 3 -41.59 22.17 33.26
N GLN A 4 -40.40 22.21 33.88
CA GLN A 4 -39.66 23.18 34.75
C GLN A 4 -38.16 23.12 34.33
N LEU A 5 -37.26 24.14 34.37
CA LEU A 5 -36.89 25.19 35.35
C LEU A 5 -36.26 24.62 36.65
N ASP A 6 -35.08 25.03 37.14
CA ASP A 6 -34.16 26.12 36.71
C ASP A 6 -32.74 26.01 37.35
N SER A 7 -31.80 26.92 36.98
CA SER A 7 -30.50 27.26 37.63
C SER A 7 -29.33 26.24 37.57
N ALA A 8 -28.03 26.60 37.49
CA ALA A 8 -27.30 27.87 37.26
C ALA A 8 -25.99 27.57 36.46
N SER A 9 -25.52 28.39 35.50
CA SER A 9 -24.60 29.55 35.67
C SER A 9 -23.29 29.24 36.44
N ASN A 10 -22.06 29.55 35.97
CA ASN A 10 -21.68 30.41 34.83
C ASN A 10 -20.21 30.22 34.32
N SER A 11 -19.94 30.70 33.09
CA SER A 11 -18.71 31.33 32.55
C SER A 11 -17.29 30.70 32.60
N ASN A 12 -16.74 30.51 31.38
CA ASN A 12 -15.46 31.02 30.84
C ASN A 12 -14.06 30.39 31.08
N ASN A 13 -13.34 30.27 29.94
CA ASN A 13 -11.89 30.21 29.67
C ASN A 13 -11.05 29.04 30.25
N LYS A 14 -10.23 28.31 29.47
CA LYS A 14 -9.07 28.69 28.61
C LYS A 14 -7.90 29.33 29.38
N ILE A 15 -6.80 28.59 29.59
CA ILE A 15 -5.44 28.86 29.05
C ILE A 15 -4.43 27.77 29.48
N THR A 16 -3.37 27.67 28.69
CA THR A 16 -2.32 26.66 28.46
C THR A 16 -1.39 26.19 29.61
N ALA A 17 -0.98 24.91 29.50
CA ALA A 17 0.41 24.38 29.48
C ALA A 17 1.27 24.13 30.74
N ASN A 18 2.03 23.03 30.61
CA ASN A 18 3.37 22.67 31.11
C ASN A 18 3.68 22.39 32.60
N ILE A 19 4.07 21.13 32.83
CA ILE A 19 5.35 20.68 33.43
C ILE A 19 5.78 21.35 34.76
N ASN A 20 5.78 20.62 35.89
CA ASN A 20 6.94 19.76 36.26
C ASN A 20 6.72 18.84 37.50
N SER A 21 7.56 17.80 37.60
CA SER A 21 8.18 17.14 38.78
C SER A 21 7.44 16.87 40.13
N ASP A 22 7.70 15.66 40.65
CA ASP A 22 7.97 15.26 42.06
C ASP A 22 6.85 15.03 43.12
N ALA A 23 6.50 13.73 43.23
CA ALA A 23 6.72 12.85 44.39
C ALA A 23 5.83 12.87 45.69
N PHE A 24 5.85 11.69 46.34
CA PHE A 24 5.40 11.32 47.70
C PHE A 24 3.90 11.13 48.04
N GLY A 25 3.61 10.00 48.72
CA GLY A 25 2.34 9.68 49.40
C GLY A 25 1.24 9.05 48.52
N GLY A 26 0.68 7.86 48.79
CA GLY A 26 1.07 6.80 49.73
C GLY A 26 0.17 6.62 50.96
N MET A 27 -0.87 5.78 50.89
CA MET A 27 -1.45 5.00 52.01
C MET A 27 -2.55 4.01 51.54
N LEU A 28 -2.49 2.76 52.06
CA LEU A 28 -3.60 1.93 52.62
C LEU A 28 -4.91 1.66 51.81
N SER A 29 -5.60 0.53 51.95
CA SER A 29 -5.34 -0.74 52.68
C SER A 29 -6.35 -1.84 52.27
N GLU A 30 -5.96 -3.11 52.48
CA GLU A 30 -6.76 -4.32 52.78
C GLU A 30 -8.09 -4.63 52.03
N HIS A 31 -8.28 -5.80 51.38
CA HIS A 31 -8.29 -7.22 51.79
C HIS A 31 -9.69 -7.85 52.11
N ARG A 32 -10.13 -8.73 51.18
CA ARG A 32 -10.83 -10.04 51.39
C ARG A 32 -12.36 -10.16 51.62
N LYS A 33 -12.91 -11.15 50.85
CA LYS A 33 -14.05 -12.09 51.09
C LYS A 33 -15.50 -11.58 50.94
N GLY A 34 -16.35 -12.40 50.30
CA GLY A 34 -17.81 -12.27 50.33
C GLY A 34 -18.57 -13.17 49.33
N VAL A 35 -18.81 -14.44 49.67
CA VAL A 35 -19.48 -15.47 48.84
C VAL A 35 -20.95 -15.13 48.47
N ALA A 36 -21.40 -15.64 47.32
CA ALA A 36 -22.76 -15.64 46.75
C ALA A 36 -23.90 -16.03 47.74
N SER A 37 -25.20 -15.81 47.47
CA SER A 37 -25.92 -16.38 46.31
C SER A 37 -27.44 -16.07 46.30
N ASN A 38 -28.07 -16.25 45.11
CA ASN A 38 -29.45 -16.75 44.89
C ASN A 38 -30.68 -15.89 45.31
N SER A 39 -31.87 -15.95 44.65
CA SER A 39 -32.29 -16.62 43.38
C SER A 39 -33.78 -16.28 42.99
N TYR A 40 -34.21 -16.77 41.80
CA TYR A 40 -35.60 -16.85 41.24
C TYR A 40 -36.31 -15.53 40.81
N SER A 41 -37.15 -15.47 39.75
CA SER A 41 -37.35 -16.35 38.56
C SER A 41 -38.38 -15.78 37.55
N SER A 42 -38.51 -16.45 36.38
CA SER A 42 -39.69 -16.49 35.46
C SER A 42 -40.11 -15.17 34.75
N SER A 43 -40.64 -15.14 33.51
CA SER A 43 -40.92 -16.12 32.43
C SER A 43 -41.43 -15.34 31.17
N THR A 44 -41.52 -15.80 29.90
CA THR A 44 -41.40 -17.14 29.27
C THR A 44 -41.13 -17.02 27.74
N ALA A 45 -40.63 -18.11 27.12
CA ALA A 45 -41.09 -18.80 25.87
C ALA A 45 -42.02 -18.08 24.84
N ASN A 46 -41.99 -18.36 23.52
CA ASN A 46 -41.53 -19.50 22.69
C ASN A 46 -41.34 -19.01 21.21
N ALA A 47 -40.94 -19.79 20.18
CA ALA A 47 -39.90 -20.81 19.98
C ALA A 47 -40.08 -21.46 18.58
N GLN A 48 -39.10 -21.39 17.66
CA GLN A 48 -39.08 -22.23 16.43
C GLN A 48 -37.72 -22.31 15.69
N SER A 49 -36.57 -22.02 16.31
CA SER A 49 -35.24 -22.01 15.64
C SER A 49 -34.16 -22.87 16.32
N ILE A 50 -34.55 -23.77 17.23
CA ILE A 50 -33.64 -24.70 17.90
C ILE A 50 -34.23 -26.12 17.81
N ARG A 51 -34.06 -26.76 16.65
CA ARG A 51 -34.32 -28.20 16.46
C ARG A 51 -33.22 -28.93 15.67
N ASP A 52 -32.56 -28.28 14.73
CA ASP A 52 -31.62 -28.97 13.83
C ASP A 52 -30.24 -29.26 14.45
N LEU A 53 -29.94 -28.70 15.62
CA LEU A 53 -28.74 -29.01 16.42
C LEU A 53 -28.92 -30.22 17.37
N ALA A 54 -30.09 -30.86 17.40
CA ALA A 54 -30.38 -31.97 18.32
C ALA A 54 -30.06 -33.38 17.78
N THR A 55 -29.65 -33.51 16.51
CA THR A 55 -29.58 -34.81 15.81
C THR A 55 -28.16 -35.39 15.70
N ILE A 56 -27.12 -34.69 16.20
CA ILE A 56 -25.72 -35.19 16.20
C ILE A 56 -25.15 -35.27 17.64
N GLN A 57 -25.97 -35.70 18.61
CA GLN A 57 -25.47 -36.01 19.97
C GLN A 57 -26.22 -37.14 20.70
N ALA A 58 -26.84 -38.07 19.96
CA ALA A 58 -27.67 -39.16 20.52
C ALA A 58 -27.44 -40.56 19.92
N ILE A 59 -26.30 -40.81 19.26
CA ILE A 59 -25.87 -42.16 18.85
C ILE A 59 -24.47 -42.43 19.43
N SER A 60 -24.19 -43.69 19.77
CA SER A 60 -22.94 -44.17 20.42
C SER A 60 -22.75 -43.81 21.90
N LYS A 61 -23.73 -44.22 22.74
CA LYS A 61 -23.43 -44.75 24.08
C LYS A 61 -23.60 -46.27 24.07
N SER A 62 -22.66 -46.97 23.44
CA SER A 62 -22.49 -48.42 23.52
C SER A 62 -21.09 -48.74 24.02
N PRO A 63 -20.90 -49.68 24.96
CA PRO A 63 -19.59 -49.92 25.57
C PRO A 63 -18.67 -50.68 24.61
N VAL A 64 -17.69 -49.99 24.04
CA VAL A 64 -16.57 -50.67 23.35
C VAL A 64 -15.76 -51.43 24.39
N TYR A 65 -15.80 -52.75 24.28
CA TYR A 65 -15.06 -53.68 25.12
C TYR A 65 -13.55 -53.40 24.96
N ILE A 66 -12.89 -52.84 25.98
CA ILE A 66 -11.43 -52.81 26.02
C ILE A 66 -10.97 -54.25 26.26
N GLN A 67 -10.71 -54.98 25.18
CA GLN A 67 -9.87 -56.16 25.26
C GLN A 67 -8.51 -55.72 25.79
N THR A 68 -8.20 -56.09 27.02
CA THR A 68 -6.88 -55.94 27.61
C THR A 68 -5.90 -56.87 26.91
N GLN A 69 -5.45 -56.48 25.71
CA GLN A 69 -4.32 -57.14 25.07
C GLN A 69 -3.12 -57.05 26.01
N LYS A 70 -2.44 -58.18 26.18
CA LYS A 70 -1.33 -58.33 27.13
C LYS A 70 -0.29 -57.24 26.90
N THR A 71 0.15 -56.59 27.97
CA THR A 71 1.31 -55.71 27.98
C THR A 71 2.58 -56.52 27.68
N ASN A 72 2.84 -56.80 26.40
CA ASN A 72 4.16 -57.19 25.94
C ASN A 72 5.15 -56.12 26.40
N LYS A 73 6.28 -56.53 26.98
CA LYS A 73 7.29 -55.61 27.53
C LYS A 73 7.95 -54.80 26.41
N VAL A 74 7.33 -53.69 26.01
CA VAL A 74 7.92 -52.72 25.08
C VAL A 74 9.17 -52.16 25.74
N SER A 75 10.32 -52.31 25.08
CA SER A 75 11.61 -51.88 25.63
C SER A 75 11.61 -50.37 25.92
N TRP A 76 12.16 -49.99 27.08
CA TRP A 76 12.25 -48.60 27.56
C TRP A 76 12.85 -47.66 26.50
N TRP A 77 13.80 -48.15 25.71
CA TRP A 77 14.41 -47.45 24.57
C TRP A 77 13.41 -46.91 23.53
N ARG A 78 12.25 -47.53 23.35
CA ARG A 78 11.27 -47.07 22.33
C ARG A 78 10.56 -45.77 22.75
N ARG A 79 10.39 -45.52 24.06
CA ARG A 79 9.66 -44.37 24.64
C ARG A 79 10.47 -43.07 24.77
N LEU A 80 11.76 -43.11 24.48
CA LEU A 80 12.62 -41.93 24.51
C LEU A 80 12.38 -41.07 23.26
N SER A 81 12.48 -39.75 23.34
CA SER A 81 12.46 -38.88 22.16
C SER A 81 13.65 -39.16 21.24
N LEU A 82 13.55 -38.78 19.97
CA LEU A 82 14.61 -38.94 18.99
C LEU A 82 15.88 -38.18 19.44
N GLY A 83 15.69 -37.00 20.03
CA GLY A 83 16.74 -36.24 20.70
C GLY A 83 17.44 -37.05 21.80
N THR A 84 16.71 -37.55 22.81
CA THR A 84 17.32 -38.30 23.93
C THR A 84 17.93 -39.64 23.48
N LYS A 85 17.34 -40.32 22.49
CA LYS A 85 17.93 -41.51 21.83
C LYS A 85 19.30 -41.17 21.26
N ALA A 86 19.42 -40.05 20.54
CA ALA A 86 20.68 -39.57 19.98
C ALA A 86 21.69 -39.14 21.07
N THR A 87 21.26 -38.45 22.13
CA THR A 87 22.17 -38.04 23.22
C THR A 87 22.77 -39.25 23.94
N ILE A 88 21.97 -40.27 24.26
CA ILE A 88 22.48 -41.49 24.93
C ILE A 88 23.45 -42.25 24.02
N LEU A 89 23.18 -42.32 22.70
CA LEU A 89 24.10 -42.91 21.73
C LEU A 89 25.40 -42.11 21.57
N ALA A 90 25.34 -40.78 21.56
CA ALA A 90 26.53 -39.92 21.49
C ALA A 90 27.40 -40.05 22.76
N VAL A 91 26.78 -40.09 23.95
CA VAL A 91 27.47 -40.34 25.22
C VAL A 91 28.07 -41.74 25.25
N ALA A 92 27.36 -42.77 24.77
CA ALA A 92 27.90 -44.12 24.69
C ALA A 92 29.10 -44.21 23.73
N LEU A 93 29.02 -43.60 22.55
CA LEU A 93 30.10 -43.57 21.56
C LEU A 93 31.31 -42.74 22.00
N GLY A 94 31.11 -41.67 22.76
CA GLY A 94 32.20 -40.84 23.29
C GLY A 94 32.89 -41.43 24.54
N VAL A 95 32.12 -41.98 25.48
CA VAL A 95 32.63 -42.34 26.82
C VAL A 95 33.16 -43.78 26.88
N LEU A 96 32.56 -44.75 26.18
CA LEU A 96 33.03 -46.15 26.22
C LEU A 96 34.45 -46.36 25.65
N PRO A 97 34.88 -45.71 24.55
CA PRO A 97 36.26 -45.82 24.09
C PRO A 97 37.25 -45.25 25.10
N VAL A 98 36.97 -44.08 25.67
CA VAL A 98 37.84 -43.42 26.66
C VAL A 98 37.97 -44.26 27.93
N LEU A 99 36.86 -44.81 28.45
CA LEU A 99 36.91 -45.71 29.62
C LEU A 99 37.63 -47.03 29.32
N SER A 100 37.45 -47.63 28.14
CA SER A 100 38.12 -48.90 27.82
C SER A 100 39.62 -48.72 27.56
N ILE A 101 40.04 -47.63 26.90
CA ILE A 101 41.46 -47.23 26.81
C ILE A 101 42.03 -46.95 28.21
N GLY A 102 41.30 -46.24 29.07
CA GLY A 102 41.71 -45.96 30.44
C GLY A 102 41.88 -47.21 31.31
N ILE A 103 40.97 -48.18 31.20
CA ILE A 103 41.05 -49.48 31.90
C ILE A 103 42.23 -50.30 31.39
N VAL A 104 42.44 -50.38 30.06
CA VAL A 104 43.59 -51.10 29.47
C VAL A 104 44.90 -50.47 29.90
N ASN A 105 45.01 -49.13 29.87
CA ASN A 105 46.20 -48.42 30.31
C ASN A 105 46.47 -48.61 31.82
N TYR A 106 45.42 -48.54 32.67
CA TYR A 106 45.54 -48.83 34.09
C TYR A 106 46.05 -50.26 34.36
N PHE A 107 45.54 -51.26 33.64
CA PHE A 107 46.02 -52.65 33.79
C PHE A 107 47.47 -52.83 33.31
N LEU A 108 47.85 -52.22 32.19
CA LEU A 108 49.24 -52.26 31.68
C LEU A 108 50.23 -51.59 32.65
N VAL A 109 49.92 -50.38 33.13
CA VAL A 109 50.74 -49.67 34.12
C VAL A 109 50.83 -50.45 35.43
N LYS A 110 49.72 -51.03 35.90
CA LYS A 110 49.70 -51.87 37.12
C LYS A 110 50.50 -53.16 36.97
N GLN A 111 50.56 -53.74 35.77
CA GLN A 111 51.38 -54.92 35.49
C GLN A 111 52.87 -54.57 35.43
N ALA A 112 53.25 -53.40 34.89
CA ALA A 112 54.63 -52.90 34.90
C ALA A 112 55.12 -52.52 36.30
N PHE A 113 54.28 -51.85 37.12
CA PHE A 113 54.66 -51.46 38.49
C PHE A 113 54.93 -52.66 39.41
N ASN A 114 54.23 -53.78 39.19
CA ASN A 114 54.38 -54.99 40.00
C ASN A 114 55.65 -55.81 39.69
N SER A 115 56.42 -55.48 38.64
CA SER A 115 57.65 -56.22 38.27
C SER A 115 58.97 -55.63 38.81
N GLU A 116 58.97 -54.40 39.36
CA GLU A 116 60.21 -53.67 39.70
C GLU A 116 60.52 -53.61 41.22
N ILE A 117 59.78 -54.36 42.06
CA ILE A 117 60.06 -54.45 43.52
C ILE A 117 60.21 -55.92 43.96
N SER A 118 60.99 -56.71 43.21
CA SER A 118 61.40 -58.06 43.59
C SER A 118 62.85 -58.38 43.26
N ASP A 119 63.73 -57.92 44.17
CA ASP A 119 65.11 -58.34 44.42
C ASP A 119 66.25 -57.87 43.48
N ARG A 120 67.40 -57.56 44.10
CA ARG A 120 68.69 -57.22 43.49
C ARG A 120 69.76 -58.21 43.98
N SER A 121 69.98 -59.30 43.26
CA SER A 121 71.06 -60.25 43.57
C SER A 121 71.93 -60.66 42.35
N VAL A 122 72.98 -59.86 42.12
CA VAL A 122 74.35 -60.27 41.66
C VAL A 122 74.55 -61.02 40.30
N ARG A 123 74.86 -60.21 39.25
CA ARG A 123 75.94 -60.36 38.23
C ARG A 123 75.93 -61.45 37.09
N ARG A 124 76.40 -60.96 35.91
CA ARG A 124 77.03 -61.64 34.73
C ARG A 124 76.08 -62.46 33.80
N SER A 125 75.73 -62.00 32.59
CA SER A 125 76.63 -61.92 31.41
C SER A 125 75.87 -61.45 30.12
N HIS A 126 76.56 -61.21 29.00
CA HIS A 126 76.02 -60.81 27.67
C HIS A 126 75.55 -62.04 26.83
N PRO A 127 74.90 -61.87 25.66
CA PRO A 127 73.72 -61.02 25.33
C PRO A 127 72.69 -61.76 24.42
N ARG A 128 71.49 -61.20 24.17
CA ARG A 128 70.73 -61.46 22.91
C ARG A 128 69.53 -60.54 22.67
N ASN A 129 69.22 -60.30 21.39
CA ASN A 129 68.03 -59.56 20.96
C ASN A 129 66.73 -60.32 21.26
N THR A 130 65.73 -59.60 21.75
CA THR A 130 64.36 -59.61 21.20
C THR A 130 63.68 -58.31 21.65
N ASP A 131 63.14 -57.53 20.72
CA ASP A 131 62.46 -56.27 21.01
C ASP A 131 61.00 -56.54 21.45
N PRO A 132 60.57 -56.18 22.67
CA PRO A 132 59.19 -56.37 23.12
C PRO A 132 58.20 -55.34 22.56
N SER A 133 58.66 -54.19 22.07
CA SER A 133 57.84 -53.00 21.81
C SER A 133 56.79 -53.22 20.71
N ALA A 134 57.18 -53.90 19.62
CA ALA A 134 56.34 -54.12 18.44
C ALA A 134 55.05 -54.92 18.72
N ARG A 135 55.06 -55.81 19.73
CA ARG A 135 53.90 -56.68 20.04
C ARG A 135 52.80 -55.96 20.83
N ASN A 136 53.14 -54.91 21.56
CA ASN A 136 52.17 -54.11 22.31
C ASN A 136 51.50 -53.06 21.41
N LEU A 137 52.26 -52.42 20.51
CA LEU A 137 51.71 -51.44 19.57
C LEU A 137 50.69 -52.07 18.60
N THR A 138 50.97 -53.27 18.10
CA THR A 138 50.07 -54.00 17.19
C THR A 138 48.75 -54.40 17.85
N LEU A 139 48.77 -54.84 19.10
CA LEU A 139 47.56 -55.13 19.89
C LEU A 139 46.69 -53.89 20.11
N LEU A 140 47.31 -52.74 20.36
CA LEU A 140 46.62 -51.46 20.57
C LEU A 140 45.94 -50.97 19.28
N LEU A 141 46.65 -51.04 18.14
CA LEU A 141 46.14 -50.67 16.82
C LEU A 141 44.93 -51.53 16.38
N TRP A 142 44.97 -52.84 16.61
CA TRP A 142 43.82 -53.72 16.34
C TRP A 142 42.61 -53.38 17.24
N GLY A 143 42.84 -53.03 18.51
CA GLY A 143 41.79 -52.59 19.43
C GLY A 143 41.10 -51.30 18.98
N THR A 144 41.87 -50.28 18.59
CA THR A 144 41.33 -49.02 18.06
C THR A 144 40.65 -49.21 16.70
N GLY A 145 41.18 -50.07 15.84
CA GLY A 145 40.58 -50.37 14.54
C GLY A 145 39.22 -51.06 14.67
N LEU A 146 39.10 -52.07 15.53
CA LEU A 146 37.86 -52.81 15.72
C LEU A 146 36.74 -51.94 16.32
N THR A 147 37.08 -51.06 17.26
CA THR A 147 36.14 -50.12 17.87
C THR A 147 35.67 -49.04 16.88
N ALA A 148 36.57 -48.50 16.06
CA ALA A 148 36.22 -47.55 15.00
C ALA A 148 35.28 -48.18 13.93
N VAL A 149 35.54 -49.43 13.53
CA VAL A 149 34.66 -50.17 12.59
C VAL A 149 33.28 -50.43 13.18
N LEU A 150 33.19 -50.84 14.46
CA LEU A 150 31.90 -51.05 15.14
C LEU A 150 31.10 -49.74 15.30
N ALA A 151 31.77 -48.62 15.60
CA ALA A 151 31.15 -47.29 15.63
C ALA A 151 30.64 -46.86 14.25
N GLY A 152 31.44 -47.06 13.19
CA GLY A 152 31.05 -46.77 11.81
C GLY A 152 29.85 -47.58 11.33
N ILE A 153 29.82 -48.88 11.62
CA ILE A 153 28.69 -49.77 11.28
C ILE A 153 27.41 -49.36 12.02
N THR A 154 27.49 -49.11 13.33
CA THR A 154 26.30 -48.72 14.12
C THR A 154 25.77 -47.34 13.71
N GLY A 155 26.65 -46.35 13.51
CA GLY A 155 26.27 -45.04 12.98
C GLY A 155 25.64 -45.11 11.60
N GLY A 156 26.23 -45.88 10.67
CA GLY A 156 25.71 -46.05 9.31
C GLY A 156 24.33 -46.73 9.27
N VAL A 157 24.10 -47.74 10.11
CA VAL A 157 22.79 -48.40 10.22
C VAL A 157 21.72 -47.46 10.79
N LEU A 158 22.05 -46.65 11.81
CA LEU A 158 21.14 -45.68 12.40
C LEU A 158 20.77 -44.55 11.41
N ALA A 159 21.77 -43.95 10.75
CA ALA A 159 21.55 -42.92 9.74
C ALA A 159 20.67 -43.43 8.59
N LYS A 160 20.98 -44.61 8.05
CA LYS A 160 20.19 -45.23 6.96
C LYS A 160 18.75 -45.56 7.37
N ARG A 161 18.49 -45.82 8.66
CA ARG A 161 17.14 -46.07 9.19
C ARG A 161 16.35 -44.76 9.34
N ALA A 162 16.95 -43.70 9.86
CA ALA A 162 16.32 -42.39 9.99
C ALA A 162 16.00 -41.75 8.62
N ILE A 163 16.98 -41.74 7.71
CA ILE A 163 16.85 -41.18 6.35
C ILE A 163 15.70 -41.86 5.58
N LYS A 164 15.54 -43.19 5.72
CA LYS A 164 14.45 -43.91 5.04
C LYS A 164 13.06 -43.47 5.53
N ALA A 165 12.89 -43.21 6.82
CA ALA A 165 11.61 -42.78 7.40
C ALA A 165 11.22 -41.36 6.92
N VAL A 166 12.18 -40.43 6.89
CA VAL A 166 11.97 -39.07 6.37
C VAL A 166 11.62 -39.08 4.88
N LEU A 167 12.33 -39.86 4.06
CA LEU A 167 12.04 -39.99 2.64
C LEU A 167 10.63 -40.55 2.37
N SER A 168 10.19 -41.59 3.10
CA SER A 168 8.82 -42.11 2.94
C SER A 168 7.74 -41.08 3.29
N SER A 169 7.97 -40.24 4.30
CA SER A 169 7.03 -39.16 4.65
C SER A 169 6.97 -38.08 3.57
N THR A 170 8.12 -37.75 2.97
CA THR A 170 8.20 -36.78 1.86
C THR A 170 7.50 -37.28 0.60
N GLU A 171 7.66 -38.57 0.27
CA GLU A 171 6.96 -39.24 -0.84
C GLU A 171 5.42 -39.21 -0.64
N ALA A 172 4.95 -39.43 0.59
CA ALA A 172 3.52 -39.38 0.91
C ALA A 172 2.92 -37.97 0.81
N VAL A 173 3.62 -36.94 1.32
CA VAL A 173 3.17 -35.53 1.17
C VAL A 173 3.14 -35.12 -0.30
N LYS A 174 4.12 -35.54 -1.11
CA LYS A 174 4.14 -35.30 -2.56
C LYS A 174 2.93 -35.95 -3.26
N LYS A 175 2.58 -37.19 -2.90
CA LYS A 175 1.42 -37.91 -3.45
C LYS A 175 0.07 -37.31 -3.03
N LEU A 176 -0.04 -36.82 -1.79
CA LEU A 176 -1.20 -36.03 -1.34
C LEU A 176 -1.36 -34.76 -2.18
N GLY A 177 -0.26 -34.04 -2.45
CA GLY A 177 -0.24 -32.90 -3.38
C GLY A 177 -0.52 -33.24 -4.85
N GLN A 178 -0.63 -34.53 -5.20
CA GLN A 178 -1.00 -35.03 -6.53
C GLN A 178 -2.40 -35.68 -6.58
N GLY A 179 -3.15 -35.64 -5.47
CA GLY A 179 -4.51 -36.18 -5.38
C GLY A 179 -4.63 -37.65 -4.96
N GLU A 180 -3.52 -38.33 -4.60
CA GLU A 180 -3.54 -39.72 -4.13
C GLU A 180 -3.85 -39.81 -2.61
N PHE A 181 -5.08 -39.45 -2.20
CA PHE A 181 -5.47 -39.40 -0.78
C PHE A 181 -5.53 -40.76 -0.05
N ASN A 182 -5.47 -41.88 -0.78
CA ASN A 182 -5.46 -43.23 -0.21
C ASN A 182 -4.12 -43.65 0.41
N ILE A 183 -3.08 -42.81 0.35
CA ILE A 183 -1.80 -43.12 0.98
C ILE A 183 -1.90 -43.10 2.50
N ARG A 184 -1.29 -44.08 3.17
CA ARG A 184 -1.12 -44.13 4.63
C ARG A 184 0.29 -44.63 4.96
N LEU A 185 0.98 -43.91 5.85
CA LEU A 185 2.30 -44.25 6.38
C LEU A 185 2.16 -45.26 7.54
N ASN A 186 3.07 -46.24 7.62
CA ASN A 186 3.14 -47.15 8.76
C ASN A 186 3.82 -46.45 9.96
N VAL A 187 3.07 -46.23 11.03
CA VAL A 187 3.52 -45.47 12.21
C VAL A 187 3.91 -46.43 13.33
N GLU A 188 5.21 -46.61 13.56
CA GLU A 188 5.76 -47.47 14.64
C GLU A 188 6.62 -46.66 15.63
N GLY A 189 5.99 -46.00 16.61
CA GLY A 189 6.70 -45.31 17.69
C GLY A 189 5.81 -44.38 18.52
N GLU A 190 6.42 -43.77 19.54
CA GLU A 190 5.89 -42.63 20.30
C GLU A 190 6.84 -41.40 20.16
N ASP A 191 7.73 -41.41 19.14
CA ASP A 191 8.71 -40.35 18.90
C ASP A 191 8.29 -39.39 17.76
N GLU A 192 9.08 -38.33 17.56
CA GLU A 192 8.77 -37.18 16.71
C GLU A 192 8.49 -37.57 15.24
N LEU A 193 9.09 -38.66 14.75
CA LEU A 193 8.82 -39.21 13.42
C LEU A 193 7.49 -39.97 13.36
N ALA A 194 7.09 -40.63 14.46
CA ALA A 194 5.79 -41.27 14.57
C ALA A 194 4.66 -40.22 14.62
N VAL A 195 4.85 -39.12 15.36
CA VAL A 195 3.91 -37.98 15.40
C VAL A 195 3.75 -37.34 14.01
N LEU A 196 4.86 -37.14 13.28
CA LEU A 196 4.81 -36.65 11.90
C LEU A 196 4.02 -37.59 10.99
N GLY A 197 4.27 -38.90 11.10
CA GLY A 197 3.54 -39.93 10.34
C GLY A 197 2.04 -39.98 10.66
N SER A 198 1.65 -39.85 11.93
CA SER A 198 0.23 -39.80 12.32
C SER A 198 -0.47 -38.54 11.81
N ASN A 199 0.21 -37.39 11.81
CA ASN A 199 -0.36 -36.13 11.34
C ASN A 199 -0.56 -36.14 9.81
N ILE A 200 0.36 -36.76 9.05
CA ILE A 200 0.21 -36.97 7.60
C ILE A 200 -0.96 -37.93 7.31
N ASN A 201 -1.10 -39.01 8.07
CA ASN A 201 -2.24 -39.92 7.95
C ASN A 201 -3.57 -39.24 8.28
N TRP A 202 -3.60 -38.38 9.31
CA TRP A 202 -4.80 -37.63 9.71
C TRP A 202 -5.21 -36.60 8.65
N MET A 203 -4.26 -35.88 8.03
CA MET A 203 -4.56 -35.02 6.89
C MET A 203 -5.10 -35.81 5.69
N ALA A 204 -4.53 -36.98 5.39
CA ALA A 204 -5.02 -37.85 4.32
C ALA A 204 -6.47 -38.31 4.58
N ASP A 205 -6.81 -38.63 5.84
CA ASP A 205 -8.17 -38.92 6.28
C ASP A 205 -9.11 -37.72 6.10
N GLN A 206 -8.74 -36.54 6.58
CA GLN A 206 -9.55 -35.32 6.48
C GLN A 206 -9.84 -34.91 5.03
N PHE A 207 -8.86 -34.99 4.13
CA PHE A 207 -9.09 -34.74 2.70
C PHE A 207 -10.00 -35.79 2.07
N GLN A 208 -9.89 -37.05 2.48
CA GLN A 208 -10.78 -38.12 2.01
C GLN A 208 -12.22 -37.91 2.50
N THR A 209 -12.43 -37.55 3.77
CA THR A 209 -13.75 -37.19 4.31
C THR A 209 -14.36 -36.00 3.58
N LEU A 210 -13.59 -34.92 3.33
CA LEU A 210 -14.07 -33.74 2.60
C LEU A 210 -14.51 -34.06 1.17
N LEU A 211 -13.83 -35.00 0.50
CA LEU A 211 -14.21 -35.46 -0.84
C LEU A 211 -15.47 -36.36 -0.83
N GLU A 212 -15.66 -37.16 0.22
CA GLU A 212 -16.87 -37.97 0.39
C GLU A 212 -18.10 -37.09 0.76
N ASP A 213 -17.94 -36.06 1.59
CA ASP A 213 -18.98 -35.06 1.90
C ASP A 213 -19.38 -34.22 0.67
N GLN A 214 -18.40 -33.78 -0.14
CA GLN A 214 -18.69 -33.13 -1.43
C GLN A 214 -19.47 -34.04 -2.37
N LYS A 215 -19.17 -35.35 -2.36
CA LYS A 215 -19.83 -36.33 -3.24
C LYS A 215 -21.25 -36.64 -2.79
N ALA A 216 -21.51 -36.77 -1.49
CA ALA A 216 -22.85 -36.91 -0.93
C ALA A 216 -23.73 -35.68 -1.25
N SER A 217 -23.14 -34.48 -1.20
CA SER A 217 -23.82 -33.22 -1.56
C SER A 217 -24.23 -33.16 -3.04
N LEU A 218 -23.50 -33.82 -3.94
CA LEU A 218 -23.78 -33.84 -5.38
C LEU A 218 -24.99 -34.72 -5.75
N GLU A 219 -25.21 -35.83 -5.06
CA GLU A 219 -26.34 -36.74 -5.37
C GLU A 219 -27.70 -36.11 -5.00
N GLN A 220 -27.77 -35.30 -3.92
CA GLN A 220 -28.96 -34.47 -3.65
C GLN A 220 -29.14 -33.33 -4.67
N LEU A 221 -28.04 -32.74 -5.15
CA LEU A 221 -28.09 -31.67 -6.16
C LEU A 221 -28.59 -32.13 -7.53
N GLN A 222 -28.54 -33.42 -7.86
CA GLN A 222 -28.90 -33.88 -9.20
C GLN A 222 -30.41 -33.76 -9.50
N VAL A 223 -31.27 -34.03 -8.50
CA VAL A 223 -32.73 -33.82 -8.60
C VAL A 223 -33.08 -32.32 -8.66
N TYR A 224 -32.27 -31.48 -8.02
CA TYR A 224 -32.43 -30.01 -8.01
C TYR A 224 -31.93 -29.37 -9.32
N ALA A 225 -30.82 -29.86 -9.87
CA ALA A 225 -30.25 -29.39 -11.12
C ALA A 225 -31.19 -29.64 -12.33
N ASP A 226 -31.90 -30.76 -12.37
CA ASP A 226 -32.84 -31.09 -13.45
C ASP A 226 -34.19 -30.35 -13.38
N THR A 227 -34.42 -29.55 -12.33
CA THR A 227 -35.49 -28.54 -12.27
C THR A 227 -34.95 -27.13 -12.52
N VAL A 228 -33.75 -26.79 -12.04
CA VAL A 228 -33.09 -25.50 -12.33
C VAL A 228 -32.68 -25.37 -13.81
N ASN A 229 -32.20 -26.44 -14.45
CA ASN A 229 -31.88 -26.46 -15.89
C ASN A 229 -33.12 -26.32 -16.79
N ALA A 230 -34.31 -26.70 -16.31
CA ALA A 230 -35.56 -26.42 -17.04
C ALA A 230 -35.84 -24.90 -17.07
N ALA A 231 -35.54 -24.20 -15.97
CA ALA A 231 -35.68 -22.75 -15.88
C ALA A 231 -34.60 -21.97 -16.66
N SER A 232 -33.42 -22.55 -16.92
CA SER A 232 -32.35 -21.88 -17.69
C SER A 232 -32.59 -21.86 -19.21
N ILE A 233 -33.47 -22.73 -19.73
CA ILE A 233 -33.82 -22.81 -21.16
C ILE A 233 -34.93 -21.80 -21.55
N GLY A 234 -35.64 -21.23 -20.57
CA GLY A 234 -36.60 -20.13 -20.78
C GLY A 234 -38.01 -20.55 -21.24
N ASP A 235 -38.23 -21.84 -21.52
CA ASP A 235 -39.48 -22.32 -22.12
C ASP A 235 -40.57 -22.62 -21.07
N LYS A 236 -41.64 -21.82 -21.10
CA LYS A 236 -42.85 -22.04 -20.27
C LYS A 236 -43.60 -23.30 -20.68
N GLN A 237 -43.57 -23.69 -21.96
CA GLN A 237 -44.30 -24.85 -22.46
C GLN A 237 -43.73 -26.14 -21.86
N PHE A 238 -42.40 -26.28 -21.83
CA PHE A 238 -41.73 -27.43 -21.22
C PHE A 238 -42.14 -27.68 -19.75
N ILE A 239 -42.33 -26.60 -18.97
CA ILE A 239 -42.78 -26.69 -17.57
C ILE A 239 -44.22 -27.21 -17.50
N PHE A 240 -45.13 -26.65 -18.31
CA PHE A 240 -46.53 -27.10 -18.35
C PHE A 240 -46.67 -28.54 -18.88
N ASP A 241 -45.93 -28.91 -19.93
CA ASP A 241 -45.93 -30.27 -20.48
C ASP A 241 -45.33 -31.29 -19.51
N ARG A 242 -44.41 -30.89 -18.61
CA ARG A 242 -43.87 -31.78 -17.57
C ARG A 242 -44.86 -31.95 -16.42
N VAL A 243 -45.51 -30.88 -15.95
CA VAL A 243 -46.42 -30.95 -14.79
C VAL A 243 -47.65 -31.81 -15.06
N VAL A 244 -48.25 -31.73 -16.26
CA VAL A 244 -49.43 -32.56 -16.60
C VAL A 244 -49.09 -34.06 -16.64
N ARG A 245 -47.88 -34.43 -17.10
CA ARG A 245 -47.44 -35.83 -17.14
C ARG A 245 -47.13 -36.39 -15.75
N GLU A 246 -46.46 -35.61 -14.90
CA GLU A 246 -46.20 -36.02 -13.52
C GLU A 246 -47.52 -36.20 -12.74
N ALA A 247 -48.43 -35.24 -12.86
CA ALA A 247 -49.74 -35.30 -12.21
C ALA A 247 -50.59 -36.49 -12.71
N LEU A 248 -50.58 -36.80 -14.01
CA LEU A 248 -51.29 -37.96 -14.56
C LEU A 248 -50.77 -39.28 -13.93
N ASN A 249 -49.44 -39.46 -13.93
CA ASN A 249 -48.78 -40.65 -13.40
C ASN A 249 -49.03 -40.84 -11.90
N GLN A 250 -48.87 -39.78 -11.09
CA GLN A 250 -48.95 -39.88 -9.63
C GLN A 250 -50.40 -40.00 -9.13
N LEU A 251 -51.36 -39.32 -9.76
CA LEU A 251 -52.77 -39.39 -9.34
C LEU A 251 -53.54 -40.56 -9.94
N SER A 252 -53.04 -41.23 -10.99
CA SER A 252 -53.76 -42.29 -11.71
C SER A 252 -55.18 -41.82 -12.12
N VAL A 253 -55.23 -40.72 -12.86
CA VAL A 253 -56.46 -40.05 -13.36
C VAL A 253 -56.51 -40.13 -14.88
N ASP A 254 -57.71 -40.12 -15.46
CA ASP A 254 -57.88 -40.29 -16.92
C ASP A 254 -57.26 -39.15 -17.76
N ARG A 255 -57.16 -37.93 -17.19
CA ARG A 255 -56.53 -36.75 -17.81
C ARG A 255 -56.04 -35.73 -16.78
N VAL A 256 -54.97 -35.00 -17.09
CA VAL A 256 -54.61 -33.72 -16.44
C VAL A 256 -54.37 -32.64 -17.50
N ILE A 257 -54.86 -31.43 -17.25
CA ILE A 257 -54.67 -30.24 -18.11
C ILE A 257 -54.17 -29.04 -17.32
N VAL A 258 -53.47 -28.13 -18.01
CA VAL A 258 -53.27 -26.74 -17.55
C VAL A 258 -54.13 -25.83 -18.41
N TYR A 259 -55.02 -25.09 -17.75
CA TYR A 259 -55.80 -24.00 -18.34
C TYR A 259 -55.09 -22.67 -18.06
N GLY A 260 -54.51 -22.04 -19.08
CA GLY A 260 -53.85 -20.74 -18.95
C GLY A 260 -54.82 -19.60 -19.18
N PHE A 261 -54.72 -18.52 -18.38
CA PHE A 261 -55.50 -17.30 -18.58
C PHE A 261 -54.78 -16.33 -19.53
N GLU A 262 -55.56 -15.76 -20.45
CA GLU A 262 -55.16 -14.68 -21.36
C GLU A 262 -55.40 -13.31 -20.72
N SER A 263 -54.84 -12.25 -21.31
CA SER A 263 -54.95 -10.87 -20.78
C SER A 263 -56.38 -10.30 -20.70
N ASP A 264 -57.35 -10.92 -21.36
CA ASP A 264 -58.78 -10.58 -21.34
C ASP A 264 -59.61 -11.46 -20.39
N TRP A 265 -58.95 -12.34 -19.62
CA TRP A 265 -59.55 -13.40 -18.78
C TRP A 265 -60.34 -14.48 -19.54
N SER A 266 -60.23 -14.54 -20.88
CA SER A 266 -60.43 -15.82 -21.58
C SER A 266 -59.28 -16.78 -21.23
N GLY A 267 -59.38 -18.03 -21.66
CA GLY A 267 -58.32 -19.00 -21.39
C GLY A 267 -58.31 -20.19 -22.33
N THR A 268 -57.18 -20.87 -22.38
CA THR A 268 -56.88 -21.95 -23.32
C THR A 268 -56.23 -23.13 -22.60
N ILE A 269 -56.40 -24.34 -23.12
CA ILE A 269 -55.66 -25.49 -22.61
C ILE A 269 -54.26 -25.47 -23.21
N VAL A 270 -53.30 -25.00 -22.41
CA VAL A 270 -51.90 -24.81 -22.81
C VAL A 270 -51.07 -26.10 -22.68
N ALA A 271 -51.48 -27.05 -21.85
CA ALA A 271 -50.88 -28.39 -21.77
C ALA A 271 -51.91 -29.46 -21.40
N GLU A 272 -51.70 -30.69 -21.87
CA GLU A 272 -52.57 -31.84 -21.64
C GLU A 272 -51.75 -33.15 -21.57
N ALA A 273 -52.02 -33.97 -20.56
CA ALA A 273 -51.69 -35.39 -20.55
C ALA A 273 -53.00 -36.19 -20.39
N VAL A 274 -53.14 -37.28 -21.14
CA VAL A 274 -54.39 -38.06 -21.22
C VAL A 274 -54.08 -39.53 -21.50
N GLU A 275 -54.84 -40.44 -20.90
CA GLU A 275 -54.74 -41.87 -21.20
C GLU A 275 -55.37 -42.24 -22.56
N SER A 276 -54.91 -43.36 -23.12
CA SER A 276 -55.34 -43.83 -24.45
C SER A 276 -56.79 -44.34 -24.44
N GLY A 277 -57.70 -43.54 -25.02
CA GLY A 277 -59.12 -43.90 -25.18
C GLY A 277 -60.07 -42.71 -24.99
N TRP A 278 -59.61 -41.67 -24.29
CA TRP A 278 -60.40 -40.46 -24.02
C TRP A 278 -60.21 -39.37 -25.08
N PRO A 279 -61.18 -38.44 -25.22
CA PRO A 279 -61.01 -37.24 -26.04
C PRO A 279 -59.79 -36.41 -25.59
N ARG A 280 -59.19 -35.67 -26.54
CA ARG A 280 -58.19 -34.62 -26.29
C ARG A 280 -58.81 -33.23 -26.30
N ALA A 281 -58.16 -32.32 -25.61
CA ALA A 281 -58.58 -30.93 -25.42
C ALA A 281 -57.43 -29.92 -25.55
N LEU A 282 -56.19 -30.36 -25.79
CA LEU A 282 -55.05 -29.48 -26.07
C LEU A 282 -55.37 -28.51 -27.22
N SER A 283 -55.07 -27.22 -27.02
CA SER A 283 -55.38 -26.13 -27.97
C SER A 283 -56.86 -25.87 -28.25
N ASP A 284 -57.81 -26.48 -27.52
CA ASP A 284 -59.20 -26.00 -27.53
C ASP A 284 -59.24 -24.57 -26.96
N LYS A 285 -59.70 -23.60 -27.76
CA LYS A 285 -59.97 -22.24 -27.29
C LYS A 285 -61.32 -22.21 -26.56
N ILE A 286 -61.31 -22.59 -25.28
CA ILE A 286 -62.49 -22.63 -24.42
C ILE A 286 -62.91 -21.19 -24.08
N THR A 287 -63.68 -20.63 -25.00
CA THR A 287 -64.38 -19.35 -24.87
C THR A 287 -65.68 -19.54 -24.06
N ASP A 288 -65.54 -20.05 -22.83
CA ASP A 288 -66.64 -20.15 -21.85
C ASP A 288 -66.97 -18.73 -21.33
N PRO A 289 -68.10 -18.11 -21.74
CA PRO A 289 -68.37 -16.73 -21.39
C PRO A 289 -68.88 -16.67 -19.95
N CYS A 290 -68.06 -16.08 -19.07
CA CYS A 290 -68.30 -15.86 -17.64
C CYS A 290 -67.95 -17.04 -16.70
N ILE A 291 -66.65 -17.28 -16.49
CA ILE A 291 -66.19 -17.46 -15.10
C ILE A 291 -66.42 -16.10 -14.40
N PRO A 292 -67.30 -15.98 -13.38
CA PRO A 292 -67.55 -14.70 -12.74
C PRO A 292 -66.28 -14.17 -12.06
N ARG A 293 -66.02 -12.86 -12.14
CA ARG A 293 -64.81 -12.23 -11.58
C ARG A 293 -64.56 -12.61 -10.11
N LYS A 294 -65.61 -12.75 -9.31
CA LYS A 294 -65.55 -13.24 -7.92
C LYS A 294 -64.89 -14.62 -7.79
N ILE A 295 -65.13 -15.54 -8.73
CA ILE A 295 -64.53 -16.88 -8.73
C ILE A 295 -63.04 -16.80 -9.11
N LEU A 296 -62.65 -15.89 -10.00
CA LEU A 296 -61.22 -15.62 -10.31
C LEU A 296 -60.49 -15.05 -9.08
N GLU A 297 -61.11 -14.10 -8.37
CA GLU A 297 -60.59 -13.53 -7.11
C GLU A 297 -60.52 -14.59 -5.98
N GLU A 298 -61.42 -15.58 -5.96
CA GLU A 298 -61.34 -16.73 -5.05
C GLU A 298 -60.21 -17.70 -5.44
N TYR A 299 -59.99 -17.97 -6.73
CA TYR A 299 -58.85 -18.79 -7.21
C TYR A 299 -57.50 -18.11 -6.95
N GLN A 300 -57.41 -16.78 -7.13
CA GLN A 300 -56.23 -16.00 -6.76
C GLN A 300 -55.91 -16.10 -5.26
N ARG A 301 -56.92 -16.29 -4.41
CA ARG A 301 -56.80 -16.55 -2.95
C ARG A 301 -56.63 -18.04 -2.60
N GLY A 302 -56.33 -18.91 -3.57
CA GLY A 302 -56.04 -20.33 -3.34
C GLY A 302 -57.26 -21.23 -3.21
N ARG A 303 -58.45 -20.84 -3.71
CA ARG A 303 -59.62 -21.73 -3.78
C ARG A 303 -59.29 -23.01 -4.55
N ILE A 304 -59.57 -24.17 -3.96
CA ILE A 304 -59.50 -25.48 -4.62
C ILE A 304 -60.92 -26.03 -4.75
N VAL A 305 -61.22 -26.76 -5.84
CA VAL A 305 -62.54 -27.34 -6.08
C VAL A 305 -62.41 -28.84 -6.41
N PRO A 306 -62.58 -29.73 -5.41
CA PRO A 306 -62.81 -31.15 -5.64
C PRO A 306 -64.29 -31.40 -5.95
N THR A 307 -64.57 -32.07 -7.07
CA THR A 307 -65.93 -32.44 -7.50
C THR A 307 -65.99 -33.94 -7.72
N SER A 308 -66.68 -34.68 -6.84
CA SER A 308 -66.80 -36.14 -6.99
C SER A 308 -67.71 -36.56 -8.14
N ASN A 309 -68.72 -35.75 -8.46
CA ASN A 309 -69.65 -35.98 -9.58
C ASN A 309 -70.09 -34.64 -10.18
N VAL A 310 -69.72 -34.40 -11.44
CA VAL A 310 -70.06 -33.14 -12.15
C VAL A 310 -71.56 -33.02 -12.47
N GLN A 311 -72.28 -34.14 -12.62
CA GLN A 311 -73.72 -34.14 -12.97
C GLN A 311 -74.63 -33.73 -11.80
N THR A 312 -74.17 -33.90 -10.56
CA THR A 312 -74.90 -33.48 -9.35
C THR A 312 -74.47 -32.10 -8.84
N THR A 313 -73.59 -31.41 -9.57
CA THR A 313 -73.00 -30.13 -9.17
C THR A 313 -73.66 -29.00 -9.96
N ASN A 314 -73.94 -27.88 -9.31
CA ASN A 314 -74.66 -26.73 -9.89
C ASN A 314 -73.76 -25.86 -10.80
N TYR A 315 -73.21 -26.48 -11.84
CA TYR A 315 -72.48 -25.82 -12.94
C TYR A 315 -73.44 -25.19 -13.94
N SER A 316 -72.95 -24.23 -14.75
CA SER A 316 -73.73 -23.66 -15.85
C SER A 316 -73.98 -24.71 -16.95
N ALA A 317 -75.07 -24.56 -17.71
CA ALA A 317 -75.41 -25.49 -18.79
C ALA A 317 -74.28 -25.62 -19.83
N ALA A 318 -73.67 -24.50 -20.24
CA ALA A 318 -72.54 -24.49 -21.17
C ALA A 318 -71.30 -25.22 -20.60
N HIS A 319 -71.03 -25.07 -19.30
CA HIS A 319 -69.92 -25.76 -18.65
C HIS A 319 -70.18 -27.28 -18.52
N LEU A 320 -71.43 -27.69 -18.30
CA LEU A 320 -71.84 -29.10 -18.32
C LEU A 320 -71.73 -29.70 -19.73
N GLU A 321 -72.08 -28.96 -20.79
CA GLU A 321 -71.87 -29.38 -22.18
C GLU A 321 -70.38 -29.57 -22.51
N LEU A 322 -69.52 -28.65 -22.04
CA LEU A 322 -68.06 -28.76 -22.16
C LEU A 322 -67.53 -30.03 -21.46
N LEU A 323 -67.92 -30.26 -20.21
CA LEU A 323 -67.50 -31.44 -19.44
C LEU A 323 -68.02 -32.75 -20.07
N ALA A 324 -69.26 -32.75 -20.59
CA ALA A 324 -69.84 -33.88 -21.30
C ALA A 324 -69.13 -34.19 -22.63
N ARG A 325 -68.80 -33.16 -23.44
CA ARG A 325 -67.98 -33.30 -24.67
C ARG A 325 -66.62 -33.92 -24.37
N LEU A 326 -66.04 -33.56 -23.23
CA LEU A 326 -64.75 -34.06 -22.75
C LEU A 326 -64.84 -35.39 -21.97
N GLN A 327 -66.05 -35.93 -21.78
CA GLN A 327 -66.42 -37.14 -21.05
C GLN A 327 -66.05 -37.16 -19.55
N VAL A 328 -65.88 -35.98 -18.94
CA VAL A 328 -65.53 -35.82 -17.52
C VAL A 328 -66.71 -36.19 -16.63
N LYS A 329 -66.45 -36.96 -15.57
CA LYS A 329 -67.40 -37.38 -14.54
C LYS A 329 -67.06 -36.82 -13.16
N ALA A 330 -65.76 -36.67 -12.85
CA ALA A 330 -65.25 -36.00 -11.65
C ALA A 330 -64.08 -35.08 -12.04
N ASN A 331 -63.88 -33.96 -11.33
CA ASN A 331 -62.70 -33.11 -11.53
C ASN A 331 -62.17 -32.52 -10.22
N LEU A 332 -60.87 -32.20 -10.21
CA LEU A 332 -60.18 -31.48 -9.15
C LEU A 332 -59.45 -30.29 -9.76
N VAL A 333 -59.87 -29.08 -9.38
CA VAL A 333 -59.34 -27.80 -9.90
C VAL A 333 -58.48 -27.12 -8.83
N VAL A 334 -57.23 -26.79 -9.19
CA VAL A 334 -56.24 -26.13 -8.33
C VAL A 334 -55.65 -24.91 -9.06
N PRO A 335 -55.46 -23.75 -8.39
CA PRO A 335 -54.91 -22.56 -9.04
C PRO A 335 -53.37 -22.57 -9.11
N ILE A 336 -52.83 -22.13 -10.24
CA ILE A 336 -51.40 -21.83 -10.43
C ILE A 336 -51.20 -20.32 -10.23
N VAL A 337 -50.57 -19.93 -9.13
CA VAL A 337 -50.36 -18.52 -8.75
C VAL A 337 -48.86 -18.19 -8.73
N SER A 338 -48.47 -17.10 -9.38
CA SER A 338 -47.09 -16.64 -9.55
C SER A 338 -46.93 -15.26 -8.90
N GLY A 339 -46.31 -15.21 -7.71
CA GLY A 339 -46.46 -14.05 -6.82
C GLY A 339 -47.92 -13.92 -6.40
N ASP A 340 -48.52 -12.75 -6.60
CA ASP A 340 -49.95 -12.50 -6.38
C ASP A 340 -50.82 -12.72 -7.65
N VAL A 341 -50.23 -13.12 -8.79
CA VAL A 341 -50.93 -13.22 -10.08
C VAL A 341 -51.40 -14.65 -10.35
N LEU A 342 -52.72 -14.84 -10.55
CA LEU A 342 -53.30 -16.09 -11.03
C LEU A 342 -52.92 -16.29 -12.51
N VAL A 343 -52.09 -17.30 -12.79
CA VAL A 343 -51.59 -17.59 -14.15
C VAL A 343 -52.48 -18.59 -14.89
N GLY A 344 -53.09 -19.51 -14.14
CA GLY A 344 -53.90 -20.58 -14.71
C GLY A 344 -54.49 -21.51 -13.65
N LEU A 345 -55.09 -22.60 -14.11
CA LEU A 345 -55.61 -23.69 -13.28
C LEU A 345 -54.97 -25.01 -13.72
N LEU A 346 -54.45 -25.78 -12.77
CA LEU A 346 -54.07 -27.18 -12.95
C LEU A 346 -55.30 -28.04 -12.61
N ILE A 347 -55.74 -28.88 -13.55
CA ILE A 347 -57.02 -29.61 -13.42
C ILE A 347 -56.84 -31.09 -13.72
N ALA A 348 -57.17 -31.95 -12.77
CA ALA A 348 -57.27 -33.39 -12.96
C ALA A 348 -58.72 -33.80 -13.25
N HIS A 349 -58.93 -34.72 -14.19
CA HIS A 349 -60.23 -35.26 -14.58
C HIS A 349 -60.29 -36.78 -14.43
N GLN A 350 -61.38 -37.29 -13.85
CA GLN A 350 -61.81 -38.67 -14.02
C GLN A 350 -62.93 -38.71 -15.07
N CYS A 351 -62.76 -39.53 -16.09
CA CYS A 351 -63.70 -39.78 -17.18
C CYS A 351 -64.29 -41.21 -17.10
N SER A 352 -63.54 -42.15 -16.50
CA SER A 352 -63.96 -43.53 -16.26
C SER A 352 -65.15 -43.63 -15.29
N GLY A 353 -65.11 -42.93 -14.16
CA GLY A 353 -66.17 -42.94 -13.13
C GLY A 353 -66.23 -41.66 -12.30
N ILE A 354 -67.14 -41.63 -11.33
CA ILE A 354 -67.11 -40.66 -10.22
C ILE A 354 -65.94 -40.99 -9.28
N ARG A 355 -65.35 -39.99 -8.61
CA ARG A 355 -64.15 -40.15 -7.76
C ARG A 355 -64.20 -39.24 -6.54
N ASP A 356 -64.24 -39.82 -5.35
CA ASP A 356 -64.10 -39.06 -4.11
C ASP A 356 -62.62 -38.75 -3.86
N TRP A 357 -62.23 -37.50 -4.16
CA TRP A 357 -60.86 -37.01 -4.06
C TRP A 357 -60.33 -37.08 -2.63
N GLN A 358 -59.22 -37.77 -2.43
CA GLN A 358 -58.59 -37.92 -1.13
C GLN A 358 -57.75 -36.69 -0.78
N GLN A 359 -57.61 -36.38 0.51
CA GLN A 359 -56.85 -35.20 0.96
C GLN A 359 -55.40 -35.20 0.45
N SER A 360 -54.76 -36.36 0.35
CA SER A 360 -53.41 -36.51 -0.22
C SER A 360 -53.33 -36.21 -1.73
N GLU A 361 -54.41 -36.46 -2.49
CA GLU A 361 -54.48 -36.11 -3.92
C GLU A 361 -54.65 -34.60 -4.10
N ILE A 362 -55.45 -33.99 -3.22
CA ILE A 362 -55.69 -32.55 -3.16
C ILE A 362 -54.40 -31.80 -2.79
N ASP A 363 -53.71 -32.23 -1.73
CA ASP A 363 -52.47 -31.58 -1.28
C ASP A 363 -51.32 -31.80 -2.27
N PHE A 364 -51.18 -32.99 -2.87
CA PHE A 364 -50.21 -33.22 -3.95
C PHE A 364 -50.41 -32.27 -5.14
N LEU A 365 -51.63 -32.17 -5.67
CA LEU A 365 -51.88 -31.32 -6.85
C LEU A 365 -51.71 -29.82 -6.52
N LYS A 366 -52.00 -29.43 -5.28
CA LYS A 366 -51.77 -28.09 -4.70
C LYS A 366 -50.29 -27.74 -4.57
N GLU A 367 -49.47 -28.61 -3.98
CA GLU A 367 -48.02 -28.40 -3.88
C GLU A 367 -47.38 -28.32 -5.27
N LEU A 368 -47.81 -29.20 -6.18
CA LEU A 368 -47.33 -29.23 -7.56
C LEU A 368 -47.70 -27.95 -8.35
N ALA A 369 -48.93 -27.44 -8.19
CA ALA A 369 -49.35 -26.17 -8.79
C ALA A 369 -48.59 -24.96 -8.21
N ALA A 370 -48.32 -24.96 -6.91
CA ALA A 370 -47.51 -23.93 -6.25
C ALA A 370 -46.05 -23.96 -6.75
N GLN A 371 -45.46 -25.15 -6.94
CA GLN A 371 -44.11 -25.29 -7.47
C GLN A 371 -43.97 -24.75 -8.90
N VAL A 372 -44.98 -24.96 -9.76
CA VAL A 372 -45.04 -24.32 -11.09
C VAL A 372 -45.15 -22.80 -10.97
N GLY A 373 -45.99 -22.30 -10.05
CA GLY A 373 -46.11 -20.86 -9.75
C GLY A 373 -44.79 -20.19 -9.37
N VAL A 374 -44.01 -20.81 -8.48
CA VAL A 374 -42.66 -20.35 -8.08
C VAL A 374 -41.67 -20.41 -9.25
N SER A 375 -41.77 -21.42 -10.11
CA SER A 375 -40.91 -21.59 -11.29
C SER A 375 -41.16 -20.51 -12.34
N LEU A 376 -42.43 -20.17 -12.59
CA LEU A 376 -42.84 -19.09 -13.50
C LEU A 376 -42.52 -17.69 -12.93
N SER A 377 -42.61 -17.52 -11.62
CA SER A 377 -42.15 -16.31 -10.91
C SER A 377 -40.66 -16.09 -11.17
N SER A 378 -39.87 -17.16 -11.06
CA SER A 378 -38.42 -17.15 -11.25
C SER A 378 -38.03 -16.82 -12.70
N LEU A 379 -38.74 -17.36 -13.70
CA LEU A 379 -38.56 -17.00 -15.12
C LEU A 379 -38.86 -15.52 -15.42
N THR A 380 -39.91 -14.98 -14.81
CA THR A 380 -40.32 -13.58 -15.00
C THR A 380 -39.29 -12.63 -14.36
N LEU A 381 -38.79 -12.98 -13.17
CA LEU A 381 -37.71 -12.24 -12.52
C LEU A 381 -36.37 -12.37 -13.27
N ALA A 382 -36.06 -13.55 -13.84
CA ALA A 382 -34.84 -13.78 -14.61
C ALA A 382 -34.82 -12.97 -15.92
N THR A 383 -35.94 -12.90 -16.64
CA THR A 383 -36.06 -12.10 -17.88
C THR A 383 -35.99 -10.60 -17.61
N GLN A 384 -36.60 -10.10 -16.53
CA GLN A 384 -36.39 -8.71 -16.07
C GLN A 384 -34.94 -8.44 -15.70
N LYS A 385 -34.30 -9.34 -14.92
CA LYS A 385 -32.88 -9.23 -14.57
C LYS A 385 -31.97 -9.27 -15.80
N ALA A 386 -32.29 -10.03 -16.83
CA ALA A 386 -31.53 -10.08 -18.09
C ALA A 386 -31.60 -8.75 -18.85
N ALA A 387 -32.79 -8.14 -18.97
CA ALA A 387 -32.94 -6.83 -19.62
C ALA A 387 -32.19 -5.72 -18.86
N VAL A 388 -32.30 -5.69 -17.52
CA VAL A 388 -31.55 -4.76 -16.66
C VAL A 388 -30.04 -5.03 -16.73
N ALA A 389 -29.61 -6.29 -16.79
CA ALA A 389 -28.19 -6.64 -16.95
C ALA A 389 -27.63 -6.21 -18.32
N GLU A 390 -28.38 -6.35 -19.41
CA GLU A 390 -27.97 -5.85 -20.72
C GLU A 390 -27.81 -4.32 -20.70
N GLN A 391 -28.74 -3.61 -20.06
CA GLN A 391 -28.66 -2.16 -19.88
C GLN A 391 -27.44 -1.75 -19.03
N ILE A 392 -27.14 -2.48 -17.95
CA ILE A 392 -25.94 -2.27 -17.12
C ILE A 392 -24.65 -2.55 -17.90
N GLN A 393 -24.61 -3.56 -18.76
CA GLN A 393 -23.42 -3.81 -19.60
C GLN A 393 -23.21 -2.69 -20.63
N ARG A 394 -24.27 -2.22 -21.31
CA ARG A 394 -24.19 -1.06 -22.21
C ARG A 394 -23.73 0.21 -21.48
N TRP A 395 -24.14 0.42 -20.23
CA TRP A 395 -23.64 1.52 -19.39
C TRP A 395 -22.16 1.38 -19.05
N LYS A 396 -21.70 0.16 -18.70
CA LYS A 396 -20.28 -0.12 -18.46
C LYS A 396 -19.43 0.16 -19.69
N ASP A 397 -19.83 -0.30 -20.87
CA ASP A 397 -19.06 -0.11 -22.12
C ASP A 397 -18.85 1.37 -22.45
N VAL A 398 -19.89 2.20 -22.31
CA VAL A 398 -19.79 3.66 -22.54
C VAL A 398 -18.85 4.29 -21.49
N THR A 399 -19.07 4.00 -20.21
CA THR A 399 -18.29 4.60 -19.10
C THR A 399 -16.82 4.19 -19.14
N LEU A 400 -16.53 2.93 -19.50
CA LEU A 400 -15.17 2.42 -19.67
C LEU A 400 -14.45 3.12 -20.83
N ARG A 401 -15.12 3.34 -21.97
CA ARG A 401 -14.53 4.06 -23.11
C ARG A 401 -14.19 5.51 -22.76
N ILE A 402 -15.11 6.23 -22.11
CA ILE A 402 -14.90 7.62 -21.66
C ILE A 402 -13.68 7.72 -20.73
N ARG A 403 -13.52 6.76 -19.81
CA ARG A 403 -12.38 6.70 -18.87
C ARG A 403 -11.09 6.06 -19.45
N SER A 404 -11.12 5.50 -20.67
CA SER A 404 -9.98 4.76 -21.23
C SER A 404 -8.94 5.63 -21.94
N SER A 405 -9.30 6.86 -22.33
CA SER A 405 -8.35 7.84 -22.86
C SER A 405 -7.90 8.81 -21.77
N LEU A 406 -6.65 9.25 -21.88
CA LEU A 406 -6.07 10.33 -21.09
C LEU A 406 -5.92 11.62 -21.92
N ASN A 407 -6.37 11.61 -23.18
CA ASN A 407 -6.33 12.78 -24.07
C ASN A 407 -7.66 13.52 -23.98
N PHE A 408 -7.62 14.73 -23.43
CA PHE A 408 -8.75 15.63 -23.23
C PHE A 408 -9.67 15.75 -24.46
N ASP A 409 -9.09 15.87 -25.65
CA ASP A 409 -9.78 16.08 -26.92
C ASP A 409 -10.41 14.77 -27.47
N GLU A 410 -9.86 13.62 -27.08
CA GLU A 410 -10.38 12.29 -27.42
C GLU A 410 -11.52 11.86 -26.47
N ILE A 411 -11.41 12.17 -25.17
CA ILE A 411 -12.48 11.96 -24.17
C ILE A 411 -13.77 12.65 -24.63
N LEU A 412 -13.68 13.93 -25.00
CA LEU A 412 -14.82 14.72 -25.49
C LEU A 412 -15.47 14.10 -26.74
N LYS A 413 -14.65 13.74 -27.76
CA LYS A 413 -15.14 13.16 -29.02
C LYS A 413 -15.73 11.77 -28.85
N THR A 414 -15.12 10.93 -28.00
CA THR A 414 -15.60 9.58 -27.67
C THR A 414 -16.94 9.66 -26.96
N THR A 415 -17.09 10.58 -26.00
CA THR A 415 -18.33 10.75 -25.23
C THR A 415 -19.52 11.04 -26.13
N VAL A 416 -19.42 12.04 -27.02
CA VAL A 416 -20.53 12.36 -27.96
C VAL A 416 -20.80 11.25 -28.96
N ALA A 417 -19.78 10.50 -29.39
CA ALA A 417 -19.94 9.40 -30.33
C ALA A 417 -20.67 8.20 -29.68
N GLU A 418 -20.22 7.75 -28.52
CA GLU A 418 -20.83 6.62 -27.81
C GLU A 418 -22.23 6.95 -27.29
N LEU A 419 -22.45 8.16 -26.78
CA LEU A 419 -23.77 8.60 -26.32
C LEU A 419 -24.80 8.63 -27.46
N ARG A 420 -24.41 9.13 -28.65
CA ARG A 420 -25.25 9.09 -29.85
C ARG A 420 -25.55 7.66 -30.29
N ASN A 421 -24.56 6.77 -30.22
CA ASN A 421 -24.70 5.35 -30.57
C ASN A 421 -25.58 4.57 -29.58
N ALA A 422 -25.50 4.88 -28.28
CA ALA A 422 -26.24 4.22 -27.21
C ALA A 422 -27.72 4.64 -27.21
N LEU A 423 -27.99 5.95 -27.13
CA LEU A 423 -29.34 6.53 -27.06
C LEU A 423 -30.03 6.69 -28.43
N LYS A 424 -29.39 6.25 -29.52
CA LYS A 424 -29.87 6.37 -30.91
C LYS A 424 -30.32 7.81 -31.24
N LEU A 425 -29.41 8.75 -31.00
CA LEU A 425 -29.67 10.19 -31.20
C LEU A 425 -29.38 10.61 -32.64
N ASP A 426 -30.12 11.63 -33.12
CA ASP A 426 -29.79 12.31 -34.36
C ASP A 426 -28.47 13.09 -34.21
N ARG A 427 -28.26 13.74 -33.06
CA ARG A 427 -27.02 14.46 -32.72
C ARG A 427 -26.76 14.46 -31.21
N ALA A 428 -25.50 14.42 -30.82
CA ALA A 428 -25.02 14.70 -29.46
C ALA A 428 -23.87 15.71 -29.53
N VAL A 429 -23.84 16.68 -28.62
CA VAL A 429 -22.81 17.73 -28.57
C VAL A 429 -22.33 18.00 -27.15
N ILE A 430 -21.12 18.54 -27.03
CA ILE A 430 -20.62 19.18 -25.82
C ILE A 430 -20.40 20.66 -26.15
N CYS A 431 -21.04 21.53 -25.36
CA CYS A 431 -20.90 22.98 -25.41
C CYS A 431 -20.06 23.41 -24.19
N ARG A 432 -18.85 23.92 -24.42
CA ARG A 432 -17.95 24.39 -23.35
C ARG A 432 -18.20 25.88 -23.10
N PHE A 433 -18.28 26.28 -21.84
CA PHE A 433 -18.31 27.70 -21.47
C PHE A 433 -16.90 28.31 -21.44
N ASP A 434 -16.80 29.59 -21.79
CA ASP A 434 -15.62 30.40 -21.51
C ASP A 434 -15.76 31.21 -20.20
N ASN A 435 -14.77 32.05 -19.91
CA ASN A 435 -14.75 32.90 -18.73
C ASN A 435 -15.86 33.98 -18.71
N TYR A 436 -16.53 34.21 -19.84
CA TYR A 436 -17.56 35.23 -20.03
C TYR A 436 -18.98 34.62 -20.15
N ASN A 437 -19.12 33.29 -20.08
CA ASN A 437 -20.34 32.48 -20.31
C ASN A 437 -20.79 32.35 -21.78
N HIS A 438 -19.91 32.58 -22.75
CA HIS A 438 -20.18 32.21 -24.14
C HIS A 438 -20.02 30.68 -24.29
N GLY A 439 -20.98 30.02 -24.94
CA GLY A 439 -20.98 28.56 -25.10
C GLY A 439 -20.52 28.11 -26.48
N THR A 440 -19.31 27.56 -26.62
CA THR A 440 -18.82 27.05 -27.92
C THR A 440 -18.94 25.54 -28.00
N ILE A 441 -19.47 25.00 -29.10
CA ILE A 441 -19.57 23.56 -29.34
C ILE A 441 -18.18 22.98 -29.64
N THR A 442 -17.56 22.34 -28.65
CA THR A 442 -16.19 21.78 -28.73
C THR A 442 -16.14 20.33 -29.20
N ALA A 443 -17.24 19.57 -29.07
CA ALA A 443 -17.35 18.23 -29.64
C ALA A 443 -18.77 17.96 -30.16
N GLU A 444 -18.86 17.18 -31.24
CA GLU A 444 -20.10 16.81 -31.90
C GLU A 444 -20.02 15.39 -32.47
N SER A 445 -21.09 14.61 -32.30
CA SER A 445 -21.40 13.47 -33.14
C SER A 445 -22.79 13.66 -33.73
N VAL A 446 -22.94 13.43 -35.04
CA VAL A 446 -24.18 13.67 -35.78
C VAL A 446 -24.44 12.54 -36.77
N ALA A 447 -25.71 12.17 -36.94
CA ALA A 447 -26.14 11.17 -37.92
C ALA A 447 -26.07 11.73 -39.36
N PRO A 448 -25.83 10.88 -40.38
CA PRO A 448 -25.78 11.31 -41.77
C PRO A 448 -27.08 12.02 -42.21
N GLY A 449 -26.94 13.14 -42.93
CA GLY A 449 -28.06 13.94 -43.44
C GLY A 449 -28.37 15.21 -42.65
N TRP A 450 -27.87 15.34 -41.40
CA TRP A 450 -28.06 16.54 -40.58
C TRP A 450 -26.85 17.49 -40.62
N LEU A 451 -27.10 18.78 -40.37
CA LEU A 451 -26.08 19.83 -40.37
C LEU A 451 -25.16 19.71 -39.13
N LYS A 452 -23.85 19.82 -39.37
CA LYS A 452 -22.82 19.91 -38.32
C LYS A 452 -22.80 21.29 -37.68
N THR A 453 -22.59 21.32 -36.36
CA THR A 453 -22.56 22.54 -35.54
C THR A 453 -21.29 22.65 -34.69
N LEU A 454 -20.29 21.77 -34.89
CA LEU A 454 -18.96 21.91 -34.28
C LEU A 454 -18.34 23.30 -34.53
N PHE A 455 -17.73 23.87 -33.49
CA PHE A 455 -17.17 25.24 -33.43
C PHE A 455 -18.17 26.40 -33.57
N LEU A 456 -19.48 26.13 -33.60
CA LEU A 456 -20.48 27.18 -33.43
C LEU A 456 -20.42 27.72 -32.00
N THR A 457 -20.38 29.04 -31.84
CA THR A 457 -20.60 29.71 -30.55
C THR A 457 -22.07 30.08 -30.43
N LEU A 458 -22.63 29.79 -29.25
CA LEU A 458 -24.00 30.04 -28.86
C LEU A 458 -24.02 31.27 -27.94
N ASP A 459 -24.41 32.41 -28.51
CA ASP A 459 -24.63 33.67 -27.81
C ASP A 459 -26.13 33.83 -27.55
N ALA A 460 -26.52 34.33 -26.37
CA ALA A 460 -27.91 34.67 -26.07
C ALA A 460 -28.28 35.99 -26.79
N PRO A 461 -29.32 36.02 -27.67
CA PRO A 461 -29.72 37.26 -28.35
C PRO A 461 -30.29 38.31 -27.38
N LEU A 462 -29.88 39.56 -27.56
CA LEU A 462 -30.37 40.71 -26.78
C LEU A 462 -31.82 41.07 -27.16
N LEU A 463 -32.71 41.03 -26.17
CA LEU A 463 -33.67 42.11 -25.96
C LEU A 463 -33.03 43.15 -25.02
N GLU A 464 -33.47 44.40 -25.12
CA GLU A 464 -32.74 45.58 -24.64
C GLU A 464 -32.27 45.55 -23.17
N GLY A 465 -30.97 45.78 -22.94
CA GLY A 465 -30.51 46.55 -21.78
C GLY A 465 -29.56 45.90 -20.78
N ASP A 466 -29.54 44.57 -20.61
CA ASP A 466 -28.66 43.91 -19.63
C ASP A 466 -28.21 42.50 -20.07
N THR A 467 -27.02 42.07 -19.66
CA THR A 467 -26.41 40.79 -20.07
C THR A 467 -26.81 39.65 -19.14
N GLN A 468 -27.97 39.03 -19.40
CA GLN A 468 -28.28 37.74 -18.78
C GLN A 468 -27.38 36.64 -19.36
N LYS A 469 -26.44 36.19 -18.52
CA LYS A 469 -25.50 35.10 -18.81
C LYS A 469 -26.22 33.75 -18.90
N LEU A 470 -25.73 32.84 -19.75
CA LEU A 470 -26.21 31.44 -19.77
C LEU A 470 -26.12 30.81 -18.36
N PRO A 471 -27.18 30.16 -17.87
CA PRO A 471 -27.28 29.71 -16.48
C PRO A 471 -26.43 28.47 -16.22
N ARG A 472 -25.20 28.66 -15.72
CA ARG A 472 -24.22 27.57 -15.49
C ARG A 472 -24.80 26.39 -14.68
N ARG A 473 -25.61 26.64 -13.64
CA ARG A 473 -26.11 25.62 -12.71
C ARG A 473 -27.62 25.37 -12.82
N GLU A 474 -28.15 25.18 -14.04
CA GLU A 474 -29.43 24.47 -14.20
C GLU A 474 -29.24 22.95 -13.92
N PRO A 475 -30.24 22.27 -13.32
CA PRO A 475 -30.26 20.82 -13.22
C PRO A 475 -30.44 20.17 -14.61
N LEU A 476 -30.43 18.83 -14.69
CA LEU A 476 -30.83 18.12 -15.91
C LEU A 476 -32.16 18.66 -16.42
N ARG A 477 -32.18 19.02 -17.70
CA ARG A 477 -33.36 19.57 -18.38
C ARG A 477 -33.74 18.70 -19.57
N THR A 478 -35.00 18.29 -19.62
CA THR A 478 -35.58 17.45 -20.69
C THR A 478 -36.73 18.19 -21.37
N VAL A 479 -36.79 18.08 -22.70
CA VAL A 479 -37.84 18.72 -23.52
C VAL A 479 -38.22 17.77 -24.64
N ASP A 480 -39.42 17.21 -24.56
CA ASP A 480 -39.90 16.24 -25.56
C ASP A 480 -40.22 16.89 -26.91
N ASN A 481 -40.75 18.13 -26.87
CA ASN A 481 -41.23 18.88 -28.03
C ASN A 481 -41.08 20.40 -27.83
N ILE A 482 -40.11 21.02 -28.52
CA ILE A 482 -39.84 22.46 -28.36
C ILE A 482 -41.02 23.37 -28.74
N LYS A 483 -42.00 22.88 -29.52
CA LYS A 483 -43.17 23.67 -29.95
C LYS A 483 -44.33 23.68 -28.94
N HIS A 484 -44.25 22.85 -27.89
CA HIS A 484 -45.27 22.76 -26.85
C HIS A 484 -44.69 22.91 -25.43
N ALA A 485 -43.37 23.07 -25.31
CA ALA A 485 -42.71 23.37 -24.05
C ALA A 485 -42.68 24.88 -23.81
N ASN A 486 -42.81 25.28 -22.54
CA ASN A 486 -42.67 26.67 -22.11
C ASN A 486 -41.17 27.02 -22.00
N LEU A 487 -40.56 27.40 -23.13
CA LEU A 487 -39.14 27.77 -23.23
C LEU A 487 -38.97 29.30 -23.22
N ALA A 488 -37.77 29.77 -22.86
CA ALA A 488 -37.42 31.18 -23.03
C ALA A 488 -37.20 31.51 -24.53
N ASP A 489 -37.48 32.74 -24.95
CA ASP A 489 -37.40 33.14 -26.38
C ASP A 489 -36.02 32.88 -27.00
N TRP A 490 -34.93 33.14 -26.25
CA TRP A 490 -33.56 32.88 -26.68
C TRP A 490 -33.31 31.38 -26.89
N GLU A 491 -33.87 30.53 -26.02
CA GLU A 491 -33.69 29.09 -26.00
C GLU A 491 -34.49 28.42 -27.12
N TYR A 492 -35.76 28.83 -27.32
CA TYR A 492 -36.54 28.43 -28.48
C TYR A 492 -35.85 28.83 -29.78
N THR A 493 -35.34 30.07 -29.86
CA THR A 493 -34.65 30.59 -31.06
C THR A 493 -33.41 29.76 -31.39
N ILE A 494 -32.53 29.49 -30.42
CA ILE A 494 -31.34 28.66 -30.63
C ILE A 494 -31.73 27.23 -31.01
N MET A 495 -32.70 26.62 -30.34
CA MET A 495 -33.12 25.25 -30.65
C MET A 495 -33.79 25.12 -32.02
N GLU A 496 -34.56 26.12 -32.47
CA GLU A 496 -35.14 26.13 -33.82
C GLU A 496 -34.08 26.37 -34.91
N GLN A 497 -33.13 27.29 -34.70
CA GLN A 497 -31.97 27.48 -35.60
C GLN A 497 -31.12 26.20 -35.72
N LEU A 498 -30.88 25.51 -34.60
CA LEU A 498 -30.18 24.22 -34.56
C LEU A 498 -31.03 23.06 -35.12
N GLN A 499 -32.26 23.32 -35.60
CA GLN A 499 -33.23 22.35 -36.12
C GLN A 499 -33.70 21.29 -35.11
N VAL A 500 -33.52 21.51 -33.81
CA VAL A 500 -33.95 20.60 -32.74
C VAL A 500 -35.47 20.47 -32.70
N LYS A 501 -35.96 19.29 -32.27
CA LYS A 501 -37.39 19.02 -32.05
C LYS A 501 -37.67 18.57 -30.62
N GLY A 502 -36.74 17.83 -30.00
CA GLY A 502 -36.68 17.57 -28.56
C GLY A 502 -35.24 17.34 -28.12
N TYR A 503 -34.93 17.59 -26.85
CA TYR A 503 -33.57 17.50 -26.30
C TYR A 503 -33.50 17.06 -24.83
N MET A 504 -32.32 16.60 -24.42
CA MET A 504 -31.89 16.56 -23.01
C MET A 504 -30.58 17.35 -22.87
N MET A 505 -30.40 18.03 -21.74
CA MET A 505 -29.23 18.87 -21.46
C MET A 505 -28.81 18.73 -19.99
N ALA A 506 -27.52 18.52 -19.74
CA ALA A 506 -26.96 18.30 -18.40
C ALA A 506 -25.64 19.08 -18.20
N PRO A 507 -25.38 19.63 -17.00
CA PRO A 507 -24.11 20.26 -16.67
C PRO A 507 -22.97 19.25 -16.58
N ILE A 508 -21.84 19.58 -17.19
CA ILE A 508 -20.55 18.90 -17.00
C ILE A 508 -19.82 19.66 -15.90
N ILE A 509 -19.63 19.02 -14.75
CA ILE A 509 -19.03 19.62 -13.56
C ILE A 509 -17.57 19.16 -13.45
N ARG A 510 -16.66 20.10 -13.17
CA ARG A 510 -15.22 19.85 -12.95
C ARG A 510 -14.81 20.53 -11.64
N GLY A 511 -14.38 19.75 -10.65
CA GLY A 511 -14.36 20.20 -9.25
C GLY A 511 -15.71 20.79 -8.83
N ASP A 512 -15.72 22.06 -8.43
CA ASP A 512 -16.95 22.84 -8.12
C ASP A 512 -17.47 23.68 -9.31
N GLU A 513 -16.73 23.78 -10.42
CA GLU A 513 -17.10 24.63 -11.55
C GLU A 513 -17.88 23.88 -12.64
N VAL A 514 -18.70 24.61 -13.40
CA VAL A 514 -19.39 24.04 -14.58
C VAL A 514 -18.58 24.35 -15.82
N TYR A 515 -17.99 23.31 -16.39
CA TYR A 515 -17.18 23.32 -17.60
C TYR A 515 -18.03 23.56 -18.87
N GLY A 516 -19.27 23.11 -18.87
CA GLY A 516 -20.14 23.18 -20.04
C GLY A 516 -21.44 22.40 -19.89
N TRP A 517 -22.13 22.21 -21.01
CA TRP A 517 -23.30 21.36 -21.15
C TRP A 517 -23.02 20.17 -22.09
N LEU A 518 -23.46 18.98 -21.67
CA LEU A 518 -23.67 17.84 -22.55
C LEU A 518 -25.11 17.91 -23.06
N CYS A 519 -25.33 17.80 -24.37
CA CYS A 519 -26.66 17.90 -24.98
C CYS A 519 -26.95 16.71 -25.92
N ALA A 520 -28.11 16.07 -25.73
CA ALA A 520 -28.69 15.09 -26.64
C ALA A 520 -29.81 15.75 -27.45
N HIS A 521 -29.79 15.58 -28.77
CA HIS A 521 -30.75 16.19 -29.68
C HIS A 521 -31.46 15.14 -30.55
N SER A 522 -32.79 15.23 -30.64
CA SER A 522 -33.54 14.66 -31.75
C SER A 522 -34.02 15.77 -32.69
N LEU A 523 -33.79 15.56 -33.98
CA LEU A 523 -33.97 16.51 -35.07
C LEU A 523 -35.08 16.03 -36.02
N ALA A 524 -35.24 14.71 -36.17
CA ALA A 524 -36.24 14.12 -37.06
C ALA A 524 -37.68 14.31 -36.58
N LYS A 525 -37.91 14.27 -35.27
CA LYS A 525 -39.24 14.37 -34.64
C LYS A 525 -39.12 14.71 -33.14
N PRO A 526 -40.21 15.17 -32.50
CA PRO A 526 -40.35 15.11 -31.04
C PRO A 526 -40.11 13.70 -30.49
N ARG A 527 -39.55 13.60 -29.29
CA ARG A 527 -39.19 12.33 -28.62
C ARG A 527 -39.51 12.43 -27.14
N ILE A 528 -40.29 11.48 -26.63
CA ILE A 528 -40.44 11.27 -25.18
C ILE A 528 -39.16 10.63 -24.67
N TRP A 529 -38.56 11.21 -23.64
CA TRP A 529 -37.37 10.66 -22.97
C TRP A 529 -37.78 9.73 -21.83
N LEU A 530 -37.18 8.54 -21.75
CA LEU A 530 -37.47 7.59 -20.67
C LEU A 530 -36.58 7.86 -19.45
N ASP A 531 -37.07 7.61 -18.22
CA ASP A 531 -36.29 7.78 -16.98
C ASP A 531 -34.93 7.04 -17.02
N ALA A 532 -34.92 5.87 -17.65
CA ALA A 532 -33.72 5.07 -17.90
C ALA A 532 -32.69 5.72 -18.85
N GLU A 533 -33.15 6.53 -19.82
CA GLU A 533 -32.29 7.30 -20.72
C GLU A 533 -31.78 8.58 -20.04
N VAL A 534 -32.66 9.21 -19.25
CA VAL A 534 -32.39 10.37 -18.38
C VAL A 534 -31.30 10.07 -17.35
N ASN A 535 -31.41 8.95 -16.63
CA ASN A 535 -30.43 8.54 -15.63
C ASN A 535 -29.08 8.21 -16.28
N LEU A 536 -29.09 7.49 -17.42
CA LEU A 536 -27.88 7.21 -18.21
C LEU A 536 -27.19 8.51 -18.68
N PHE A 537 -27.95 9.47 -19.20
CA PHE A 537 -27.43 10.73 -19.71
C PHE A 537 -26.82 11.61 -18.60
N THR A 538 -27.47 11.66 -17.44
CA THR A 538 -26.98 12.38 -16.25
C THR A 538 -25.67 11.78 -15.74
N GLU A 539 -25.60 10.46 -15.62
CA GLU A 539 -24.40 9.75 -15.19
C GLU A 539 -23.24 9.96 -16.19
N VAL A 540 -23.50 9.93 -17.50
CA VAL A 540 -22.47 10.22 -18.52
C VAL A 540 -21.93 11.66 -18.41
N ALA A 541 -22.76 12.66 -18.09
CA ALA A 541 -22.31 14.03 -17.87
C ALA A 541 -21.39 14.15 -16.63
N SER A 542 -21.74 13.46 -15.54
CA SER A 542 -20.93 13.36 -14.32
C SER A 542 -19.59 12.65 -14.57
N GLN A 543 -19.62 11.48 -15.23
CA GLN A 543 -18.43 10.69 -15.53
C GLN A 543 -17.48 11.38 -16.52
N LEU A 544 -18.01 12.16 -17.46
CA LEU A 544 -17.21 13.03 -18.31
C LEU A 544 -16.44 14.08 -17.49
N GLY A 545 -17.10 14.75 -16.55
CA GLY A 545 -16.46 15.73 -15.66
C GLY A 545 -15.25 15.15 -14.92
N LEU A 546 -15.46 14.01 -14.25
CA LEU A 546 -14.41 13.27 -13.53
C LEU A 546 -13.26 12.81 -14.44
N ALA A 547 -13.56 12.37 -15.68
CA ALA A 547 -12.53 11.94 -16.62
C ALA A 547 -11.65 13.11 -17.10
N LEU A 548 -12.22 14.31 -17.28
CA LEU A 548 -11.46 15.51 -17.65
C LEU A 548 -10.58 16.01 -16.49
N ASP A 549 -11.06 15.93 -15.24
CA ASP A 549 -10.24 16.22 -14.05
C ASP A 549 -9.09 15.23 -13.86
N GLN A 550 -9.33 13.93 -14.11
CA GLN A 550 -8.30 12.91 -14.06
C GLN A 550 -7.22 13.09 -15.15
N ALA A 551 -7.61 13.51 -16.35
CA ALA A 551 -6.68 13.78 -17.45
C ALA A 551 -5.73 14.95 -17.13
N ASP A 552 -6.27 16.09 -16.63
CA ASP A 552 -5.44 17.25 -16.26
C ASP A 552 -4.47 16.94 -15.11
N LEU A 553 -4.90 16.16 -14.11
CA LEU A 553 -4.02 15.73 -13.00
C LEU A 553 -2.87 14.83 -13.50
N LEU A 554 -3.14 13.92 -14.43
CA LEU A 554 -2.10 13.03 -14.99
C LEU A 554 -1.11 13.77 -15.89
N LEU A 555 -1.54 14.82 -16.60
CA LEU A 555 -0.65 15.72 -17.33
C LEU A 555 0.31 16.47 -16.38
N GLN A 556 -0.19 16.95 -15.22
CA GLN A 556 0.64 17.58 -14.19
C GLN A 556 1.67 16.60 -13.60
N GLN A 557 1.27 15.35 -13.31
CA GLN A 557 2.19 14.31 -12.83
C GLN A 557 3.24 13.93 -13.87
N ALA A 558 2.88 13.82 -15.15
CA ALA A 558 3.84 13.53 -16.21
C ALA A 558 4.94 14.61 -16.31
N ALA A 559 4.56 15.88 -16.22
CA ALA A 559 5.50 17.01 -16.24
C ALA A 559 6.50 16.99 -15.06
N SER A 560 6.04 16.65 -13.84
CA SER A 560 6.94 16.56 -12.68
C SER A 560 7.92 15.38 -12.78
N VAL A 561 7.48 14.24 -13.34
CA VAL A 561 8.35 13.09 -13.61
C VAL A 561 9.41 13.42 -14.67
N GLU A 562 9.06 14.12 -15.74
CA GLU A 562 10.02 14.55 -16.77
C GLU A 562 11.13 15.45 -16.19
N GLN A 563 10.76 16.40 -15.32
CA GLN A 563 11.74 17.27 -14.66
C GLN A 563 12.63 16.51 -13.66
N ALA A 564 12.07 15.58 -12.89
CA ALA A 564 12.85 14.72 -11.99
C ALA A 564 13.88 13.88 -12.77
N GLN A 565 13.51 13.38 -13.96
CA GLN A 565 14.44 12.68 -14.85
C GLN A 565 15.56 13.60 -15.36
N LYS A 566 15.24 14.83 -15.78
CA LYS A 566 16.25 15.84 -16.19
C LYS A 566 17.21 16.17 -15.05
N LEU A 567 16.71 16.44 -13.85
CA LEU A 567 17.52 16.73 -12.65
C LEU A 567 18.48 15.58 -12.33
N ASN A 568 18.00 14.34 -12.39
CA ASN A 568 18.82 13.15 -12.17
C ASN A 568 19.91 13.00 -13.25
N GLN A 569 19.59 13.22 -14.54
CA GLN A 569 20.58 13.16 -15.62
C GLN A 569 21.71 14.20 -15.45
N ILE A 570 21.38 15.42 -15.02
CA ILE A 570 22.39 16.47 -14.75
C ILE A 570 23.24 16.07 -13.54
N THR A 571 22.61 15.63 -12.45
CA THR A 571 23.29 15.19 -11.22
C THR A 571 24.23 14.01 -11.49
N LEU A 572 23.83 13.04 -12.30
CA LEU A 572 24.64 11.90 -12.72
C LEU A 572 25.78 12.27 -13.69
N ARG A 573 25.74 13.42 -14.36
CA ARG A 573 26.88 13.95 -15.13
C ARG A 573 27.86 14.69 -14.20
N MET A 574 27.37 15.53 -13.30
CA MET A 574 28.19 16.24 -12.31
C MET A 574 28.98 15.26 -11.43
N ARG A 575 28.28 14.34 -10.74
CA ARG A 575 28.90 13.36 -9.81
C ARG A 575 29.79 12.30 -10.48
N LYS A 576 29.97 12.34 -11.80
CA LYS A 576 30.86 11.43 -12.55
C LYS A 576 32.24 12.01 -12.83
N SER A 577 32.44 13.31 -12.65
CA SER A 577 33.73 13.94 -12.84
C SER A 577 34.30 14.43 -11.52
N LEU A 578 35.64 14.38 -11.42
CA LEU A 578 36.42 15.01 -10.36
C LEU A 578 37.03 16.34 -10.84
N LEU A 579 36.77 16.74 -12.09
CA LEU A 579 37.25 17.99 -12.67
C LEU A 579 36.19 19.09 -12.52
N GLN A 580 36.53 20.11 -11.74
CA GLN A 580 35.64 21.24 -11.41
C GLN A 580 34.98 21.86 -12.66
N GLN A 581 35.74 22.03 -13.74
CA GLN A 581 35.25 22.61 -14.99
C GLN A 581 34.24 21.71 -15.72
N GLU A 582 34.34 20.38 -15.58
CA GLU A 582 33.35 19.45 -16.15
C GLU A 582 32.06 19.44 -15.34
N ILE A 583 32.15 19.55 -14.01
CA ILE A 583 30.99 19.72 -13.11
C ILE A 583 30.22 20.99 -13.50
N PHE A 584 30.91 22.13 -13.62
CA PHE A 584 30.28 23.38 -14.06
C PHE A 584 29.67 23.26 -15.47
N SER A 585 30.41 22.69 -16.42
CA SER A 585 29.96 22.51 -17.81
C SER A 585 28.72 21.61 -17.91
N ALA A 586 28.67 20.50 -17.16
CA ALA A 586 27.52 19.61 -17.12
C ALA A 586 26.26 20.32 -16.58
N ALA A 587 26.43 21.17 -15.55
CA ALA A 587 25.34 21.92 -14.96
C ALA A 587 24.78 23.02 -15.88
N VAL A 588 25.63 23.87 -16.47
CA VAL A 588 25.16 24.95 -17.35
C VAL A 588 24.50 24.39 -18.61
N ASN A 589 25.12 23.43 -19.30
CA ASN A 589 24.50 22.86 -20.50
C ASN A 589 23.17 22.16 -20.18
N GLY A 590 23.14 21.37 -19.11
CA GLY A 590 21.92 20.68 -18.68
C GLY A 590 20.79 21.61 -18.24
N THR A 591 21.09 22.68 -17.50
CA THR A 591 20.06 23.64 -17.04
C THR A 591 19.54 24.53 -18.18
N ARG A 592 20.40 24.96 -19.11
CA ARG A 592 19.96 25.70 -20.31
C ARG A 592 18.99 24.88 -21.14
N GLU A 593 19.28 23.60 -21.35
CA GLU A 593 18.44 22.66 -22.09
C GLU A 593 17.14 22.33 -21.35
N ALA A 594 17.20 22.11 -20.04
CA ALA A 594 16.01 21.77 -19.25
C ALA A 594 15.03 22.94 -19.07
N LEU A 595 15.54 24.18 -18.97
CA LEU A 595 14.74 25.40 -18.78
C LEU A 595 14.43 26.14 -20.08
N PHE A 596 14.95 25.72 -21.24
CA PHE A 596 14.90 26.47 -22.50
C PHE A 596 15.34 27.95 -22.33
N ALA A 597 16.38 28.19 -21.53
CA ALA A 597 16.91 29.53 -21.28
C ALA A 597 17.84 29.97 -22.42
N ASP A 598 17.93 31.27 -22.69
CA ASP A 598 18.88 31.80 -23.68
C ASP A 598 20.33 31.71 -23.18
N ARG A 599 20.53 31.65 -21.86
CA ARG A 599 21.84 31.45 -21.23
C ARG A 599 21.69 30.85 -19.84
N THR A 600 22.69 30.07 -19.44
CA THR A 600 22.97 29.77 -18.02
C THR A 600 24.47 29.89 -17.76
N LEU A 601 24.87 30.36 -16.59
CA LEU A 601 26.28 30.52 -16.22
C LEU A 601 26.55 30.24 -14.73
N VAL A 602 27.82 29.99 -14.41
CA VAL A 602 28.32 29.92 -13.03
C VAL A 602 29.28 31.07 -12.79
N CYS A 603 29.02 31.83 -11.73
CA CYS A 603 29.91 32.84 -11.18
C CYS A 603 30.51 32.29 -9.88
N LEU A 604 31.84 32.23 -9.77
CA LEU A 604 32.52 31.97 -8.49
C LEU A 604 32.88 33.28 -7.81
N LEU A 605 32.82 33.30 -6.49
CA LEU A 605 33.14 34.46 -5.66
C LEU A 605 34.55 34.30 -5.05
N ASP A 606 35.35 35.38 -5.02
CA ASP A 606 36.61 35.41 -4.27
C ASP A 606 36.40 35.71 -2.77
N GLU A 607 37.47 35.73 -1.97
CA GLU A 607 37.45 36.07 -0.53
C GLU A 607 36.85 37.46 -0.21
N LYS A 608 36.64 38.30 -1.22
CA LYS A 608 36.06 39.66 -1.13
C LYS A 608 34.73 39.75 -1.87
N TYR A 609 34.15 38.60 -2.21
CA TYR A 609 32.90 38.42 -2.94
C TYR A 609 32.87 39.04 -4.36
N HIS A 610 34.02 39.23 -5.00
CA HIS A 610 34.06 39.57 -6.42
C HIS A 610 33.72 38.35 -7.29
N GLY A 611 32.80 38.53 -8.23
CA GLY A 611 32.39 37.48 -9.16
C GLY A 611 33.37 37.29 -10.32
N THR A 612 33.67 36.05 -10.68
CA THR A 612 34.28 35.68 -11.97
C THR A 612 33.43 34.62 -12.65
N PHE A 613 33.05 34.83 -13.91
CA PHE A 613 32.26 33.84 -14.67
C PHE A 613 33.16 32.72 -15.20
N VAL A 614 33.00 31.50 -14.67
CA VAL A 614 33.89 30.35 -14.96
C VAL A 614 33.31 29.34 -15.94
N ALA A 615 31.98 29.30 -16.10
CA ALA A 615 31.30 28.46 -17.08
C ALA A 615 30.04 29.14 -17.61
N GLU A 616 29.73 28.90 -18.88
CA GLU A 616 28.59 29.47 -19.58
C GLU A 616 28.06 28.47 -20.62
N SER A 617 26.74 28.37 -20.75
CA SER A 617 26.05 27.78 -21.89
C SER A 617 25.13 28.84 -22.49
N LEU A 618 25.09 28.94 -23.83
CA LEU A 618 24.60 30.11 -24.54
C LEU A 618 23.82 29.71 -25.80
N ALA A 619 22.66 30.33 -26.02
CA ALA A 619 21.89 30.24 -27.26
C ALA A 619 22.22 31.42 -28.21
N GLU A 620 21.84 31.30 -29.49
CA GLU A 620 22.16 32.33 -30.50
C GLU A 620 21.60 33.73 -30.14
N GLY A 621 22.40 34.76 -30.44
CA GLY A 621 22.04 36.18 -30.28
C GLY A 621 22.32 36.82 -28.91
N CYS A 622 22.62 36.02 -27.89
CA CYS A 622 22.95 36.46 -26.53
C CYS A 622 24.48 36.69 -26.40
N LYS A 623 24.95 37.77 -25.76
CA LYS A 623 26.39 38.15 -25.73
C LYS A 623 27.14 37.46 -24.58
N SER A 624 28.06 36.53 -24.90
CA SER A 624 28.89 35.80 -23.93
C SER A 624 29.48 36.68 -22.80
N ALA A 625 29.54 36.11 -21.60
CA ALA A 625 30.10 36.71 -20.38
C ALA A 625 31.25 35.88 -19.76
N LEU A 626 31.62 34.76 -20.38
CA LEU A 626 32.65 33.86 -19.85
C LEU A 626 34.01 34.57 -19.68
N GLY A 627 34.61 34.45 -18.49
CA GLY A 627 35.88 35.08 -18.15
C GLY A 627 35.80 36.55 -17.70
N GLU A 628 34.65 37.21 -17.85
CA GLU A 628 34.45 38.57 -17.31
C GLU A 628 34.43 38.55 -15.77
N LYS A 629 34.87 39.66 -15.17
CA LYS A 629 34.92 39.84 -13.71
C LYS A 629 34.00 40.96 -13.24
N ILE A 630 33.17 40.65 -12.26
CA ILE A 630 32.30 41.59 -11.56
C ILE A 630 32.99 41.97 -10.24
N SER A 631 33.69 43.10 -10.27
CA SER A 631 34.14 43.82 -9.07
C SER A 631 33.44 45.17 -9.10
N ASP A 632 32.29 45.25 -8.42
CA ASP A 632 31.42 46.42 -8.43
C ASP A 632 30.85 46.67 -7.04
N GLN A 633 30.85 47.94 -6.60
CA GLN A 633 30.42 48.37 -5.26
C GLN A 633 28.92 48.16 -5.02
N CYS A 634 28.16 47.91 -6.08
CA CYS A 634 26.71 47.71 -6.04
C CYS A 634 26.32 46.29 -5.58
N PHE A 635 27.27 45.35 -5.56
CA PHE A 635 27.09 43.98 -5.03
C PHE A 635 27.39 43.90 -3.51
N ALA A 636 27.12 45.00 -2.79
CA ALA A 636 27.45 45.17 -1.37
C ALA A 636 26.85 44.10 -0.44
N ASP A 637 27.41 44.02 0.77
CA ASP A 637 27.20 42.98 1.80
C ASP A 637 25.75 42.49 1.98
N GLU A 638 24.77 43.39 1.85
CA GLU A 638 23.34 43.07 1.97
C GLU A 638 22.86 42.00 0.98
N TYR A 639 23.44 41.89 -0.22
CA TYR A 639 23.11 40.82 -1.17
C TYR A 639 23.88 39.52 -0.88
N VAL A 640 25.13 39.62 -0.41
CA VAL A 640 25.92 38.45 0.00
C VAL A 640 25.24 37.72 1.18
N GLU A 641 24.77 38.48 2.17
CA GLU A 641 23.99 37.94 3.30
C GLU A 641 22.68 37.27 2.87
N LYS A 642 21.98 37.81 1.86
CA LYS A 642 20.76 37.20 1.30
C LYS A 642 21.07 35.87 0.62
N TYR A 643 22.10 35.82 -0.23
CA TYR A 643 22.49 34.59 -0.93
C TYR A 643 23.08 33.54 0.03
N ARG A 644 23.83 33.92 1.08
CA ARG A 644 24.29 32.98 2.13
C ARG A 644 23.13 32.40 2.94
N ARG A 645 22.00 33.11 3.06
CA ARG A 645 20.73 32.62 3.65
C ARG A 645 19.87 31.82 2.66
N GLY A 646 20.41 31.43 1.50
CA GLY A 646 19.69 30.64 0.51
C GLY A 646 18.67 31.41 -0.32
N GLN A 647 18.63 32.75 -0.26
CA GLN A 647 17.64 33.53 -1.00
C GLN A 647 17.82 33.37 -2.52
N ILE A 648 16.71 33.09 -3.21
CA ILE A 648 16.61 33.06 -4.67
C ILE A 648 16.18 34.44 -5.19
N GLN A 649 16.71 34.84 -6.34
CA GLN A 649 16.27 36.03 -7.07
C GLN A 649 15.68 35.63 -8.42
N ALA A 650 14.37 35.80 -8.61
CA ALA A 650 13.68 35.58 -9.89
C ALA A 650 13.04 36.89 -10.37
N LEU A 651 13.54 37.44 -11.48
CA LEU A 651 13.13 38.73 -12.05
C LEU A 651 12.58 38.53 -13.46
N SER A 652 11.29 38.82 -13.66
CA SER A 652 10.62 38.59 -14.95
C SER A 652 10.95 39.64 -16.00
N ASN A 653 11.33 40.86 -15.58
CA ASN A 653 11.77 41.96 -16.44
C ASN A 653 12.67 42.91 -15.63
N ILE A 654 13.97 42.98 -15.94
CA ILE A 654 14.94 43.77 -15.14
C ILE A 654 14.51 45.24 -14.96
N HIS A 655 13.94 45.88 -15.98
CA HIS A 655 13.56 47.29 -15.94
C HIS A 655 12.30 47.58 -15.11
N SER A 656 11.49 46.56 -14.78
CA SER A 656 10.26 46.73 -13.98
C SER A 656 10.30 45.99 -12.63
N SER A 657 11.42 45.37 -12.28
CA SER A 657 11.61 44.65 -11.01
C SER A 657 12.25 45.49 -9.89
N GLY A 658 12.33 46.81 -10.05
CA GLY A 658 12.80 47.73 -9.00
C GLY A 658 14.30 47.66 -8.68
N LEU A 659 15.12 47.21 -9.63
CA LEU A 659 16.58 47.20 -9.49
C LEU A 659 17.15 48.63 -9.40
N SER A 660 18.22 48.78 -8.60
CA SER A 660 19.06 49.99 -8.61
C SER A 660 19.71 50.18 -9.98
N GLN A 661 19.92 51.43 -10.44
CA GLN A 661 20.51 51.74 -11.75
C GLN A 661 21.80 50.95 -12.04
N CYS A 662 22.71 50.87 -11.07
CA CYS A 662 23.97 50.13 -11.22
C CYS A 662 23.78 48.61 -11.49
N HIS A 663 22.72 48.00 -10.96
CA HIS A 663 22.37 46.61 -11.29
C HIS A 663 21.81 46.48 -12.72
N LEU A 664 21.20 47.54 -13.29
CA LEU A 664 20.84 47.57 -14.71
C LEU A 664 22.08 47.77 -15.58
N ASP A 665 22.97 48.70 -15.21
CA ASP A 665 24.23 48.98 -15.90
C ASP A 665 25.13 47.73 -16.00
N LEU A 666 25.03 46.81 -15.04
CA LEU A 666 25.70 45.50 -15.02
C LEU A 666 25.04 44.45 -15.95
N LEU A 667 23.71 44.45 -16.07
CA LEU A 667 22.94 43.39 -16.76
C LEU A 667 22.63 43.72 -18.23
N GLU A 668 22.41 45.01 -18.56
CA GLU A 668 22.11 45.49 -19.91
C GLU A 668 23.23 45.20 -20.94
N PRO A 669 24.55 45.31 -20.63
CA PRO A 669 25.63 44.98 -21.58
C PRO A 669 25.62 43.53 -22.09
N PHE A 670 24.99 42.62 -21.34
CA PHE A 670 24.81 41.21 -21.71
C PHE A 670 23.46 40.92 -22.39
N LYS A 671 22.63 41.96 -22.60
CA LYS A 671 21.26 41.93 -23.15
C LYS A 671 20.25 41.12 -22.31
N ILE A 672 20.47 41.02 -21.00
CA ILE A 672 19.58 40.28 -20.09
C ILE A 672 18.25 41.03 -19.98
N LYS A 673 17.13 40.30 -20.06
CA LYS A 673 15.77 40.84 -19.89
C LYS A 673 15.05 40.22 -18.71
N ALA A 674 15.15 38.89 -18.56
CA ALA A 674 14.73 38.17 -17.36
C ALA A 674 15.94 37.45 -16.75
N ASN A 675 15.99 37.38 -15.42
CA ASN A 675 17.10 36.86 -14.64
C ASN A 675 16.60 35.92 -13.54
N LEU A 676 17.27 34.78 -13.35
CA LEU A 676 17.04 33.85 -12.24
C LEU A 676 18.40 33.48 -11.65
N VAL A 677 18.61 33.78 -10.36
CA VAL A 677 19.88 33.54 -9.64
C VAL A 677 19.63 32.72 -8.40
N VAL A 678 20.40 31.64 -8.23
CA VAL A 678 20.40 30.77 -7.04
C VAL A 678 21.81 30.63 -6.48
N PRO A 679 21.98 30.57 -5.14
CA PRO A 679 23.29 30.41 -4.51
C PRO A 679 23.83 28.98 -4.64
N ILE A 680 25.15 28.85 -4.78
CA ILE A 680 25.90 27.60 -4.66
C ILE A 680 26.59 27.63 -3.29
N LEU A 681 26.24 26.67 -2.43
CA LEU A 681 26.74 26.55 -1.06
C LEU A 681 27.54 25.26 -0.88
N VAL A 682 28.63 25.32 -0.10
CA VAL A 682 29.38 24.17 0.44
C VAL A 682 29.67 24.47 1.90
N GLU A 683 29.35 23.55 2.81
CA GLU A 683 29.45 23.75 4.29
C GLU A 683 28.87 25.11 4.77
N ASP A 684 27.67 25.47 4.28
CA ASP A 684 26.99 26.77 4.46
C ASP A 684 27.77 28.03 4.00
N GLN A 685 28.93 27.86 3.36
CA GLN A 685 29.69 28.95 2.74
C GLN A 685 29.22 29.21 1.31
N LEU A 686 29.01 30.49 0.98
CA LEU A 686 28.64 30.94 -0.36
C LEU A 686 29.88 31.00 -1.27
N ILE A 687 30.08 29.96 -2.07
CA ILE A 687 31.20 29.84 -3.01
C ILE A 687 30.89 30.38 -4.42
N GLY A 688 29.61 30.53 -4.76
CA GLY A 688 29.22 30.98 -6.10
C GLY A 688 27.73 31.22 -6.29
N LEU A 689 27.38 31.65 -7.49
CA LEU A 689 26.01 31.85 -7.97
C LEU A 689 25.82 31.10 -9.30
N LEU A 690 24.74 30.34 -9.41
CA LEU A 690 24.27 29.75 -10.67
C LEU A 690 23.13 30.64 -11.19
N SER A 691 23.24 31.14 -12.43
CA SER A 691 22.28 32.10 -13.00
C SER A 691 21.76 31.65 -14.37
N ALA A 692 20.46 31.86 -14.62
CA ALA A 692 19.78 31.62 -15.89
C ALA A 692 19.17 32.93 -16.41
N HIS A 693 19.39 33.25 -17.68
CA HIS A 693 18.96 34.50 -18.30
C HIS A 693 18.10 34.25 -19.54
N GLN A 694 17.09 35.11 -19.73
CA GLN A 694 16.43 35.30 -21.03
C GLN A 694 16.94 36.60 -21.65
N CYS A 695 17.48 36.50 -22.87
CA CYS A 695 18.02 37.59 -23.70
C CYS A 695 16.97 38.09 -24.72
N SER A 696 16.13 37.17 -25.21
CA SER A 696 15.16 37.39 -26.30
C SER A 696 13.97 38.25 -25.87
N ALA A 697 13.30 37.90 -24.77
CA ALA A 697 12.15 38.61 -24.22
C ALA A 697 12.14 38.60 -22.68
N PRO A 698 11.35 39.46 -22.02
CA PRO A 698 10.91 39.25 -20.63
C PRO A 698 10.23 37.88 -20.49
N ARG A 699 10.39 37.23 -19.33
CA ARG A 699 9.89 35.88 -19.04
C ARG A 699 9.52 35.77 -17.58
N THR A 700 8.28 35.39 -17.27
CA THR A 700 7.93 34.95 -15.92
C THR A 700 8.48 33.55 -15.69
N TRP A 701 9.39 33.41 -14.72
CA TRP A 701 9.85 32.11 -14.25
C TRP A 701 8.75 31.43 -13.43
N GLN A 702 8.51 30.14 -13.67
CA GLN A 702 7.53 29.37 -12.91
C GLN A 702 8.15 28.80 -11.63
N ASP A 703 7.35 28.62 -10.57
CA ASP A 703 7.84 28.04 -9.31
C ASP A 703 8.53 26.68 -9.51
N ILE A 704 8.04 25.88 -10.46
CA ILE A 704 8.61 24.57 -10.77
C ILE A 704 10.01 24.68 -11.43
N GLU A 705 10.24 25.73 -12.23
CA GLU A 705 11.55 26.05 -12.84
C GLU A 705 12.54 26.56 -11.78
N ILE A 706 12.05 27.41 -10.88
CA ILE A 706 12.82 27.98 -9.76
C ILE A 706 13.31 26.86 -8.83
N ASN A 707 12.41 25.97 -8.41
CA ASN A 707 12.72 24.81 -7.58
C ASN A 707 13.72 23.86 -8.28
N PHE A 708 13.50 23.54 -9.56
CA PHE A 708 14.43 22.73 -10.36
C PHE A 708 15.84 23.34 -10.38
N PHE A 709 15.95 24.64 -10.63
CA PHE A 709 17.23 25.34 -10.74
C PHE A 709 17.98 25.41 -9.41
N GLN A 710 17.26 25.67 -8.30
CA GLN A 710 17.81 25.60 -6.95
C GLN A 710 18.37 24.20 -6.63
N GLN A 711 17.65 23.14 -6.99
CA GLN A 711 18.12 21.78 -6.76
C GLN A 711 19.40 21.45 -7.54
N VAL A 712 19.58 21.97 -8.76
CA VAL A 712 20.86 21.81 -9.49
C VAL A 712 22.01 22.53 -8.78
N ALA A 713 21.79 23.73 -8.24
CA ALA A 713 22.83 24.44 -7.48
C ALA A 713 23.23 23.71 -6.19
N ILE A 714 22.26 23.14 -5.46
CA ILE A 714 22.52 22.29 -4.29
C ILE A 714 23.32 21.04 -4.68
N GLN A 715 22.93 20.35 -5.76
CA GLN A 715 23.68 19.18 -6.25
C GLN A 715 25.06 19.52 -6.81
N MET A 716 25.29 20.76 -7.26
CA MET A 716 26.60 21.25 -7.66
C MET A 716 27.52 21.43 -6.44
N GLY A 717 27.03 22.02 -5.34
CA GLY A 717 27.81 22.20 -4.11
C GLY A 717 28.43 20.89 -3.63
N PHE A 718 27.61 19.87 -3.40
CA PHE A 718 28.08 18.53 -2.99
C PHE A 718 29.06 17.88 -3.98
N ALA A 719 28.94 18.16 -5.29
CA ALA A 719 29.87 17.62 -6.30
C ALA A 719 31.24 18.33 -6.26
N LEU A 720 31.28 19.62 -5.96
CA LEU A 720 32.52 20.40 -5.83
C LEU A 720 33.30 20.02 -4.57
N GLU A 721 32.60 19.84 -3.46
CA GLU A 721 33.13 19.33 -2.18
C GLU A 721 33.82 17.96 -2.38
N GLN A 722 33.11 17.00 -2.99
CA GLN A 722 33.63 15.67 -3.30
C GLN A 722 34.86 15.70 -4.22
N ALA A 723 34.87 16.58 -5.22
CA ALA A 723 35.97 16.73 -6.16
C ALA A 723 37.24 17.28 -5.49
N SER A 724 37.10 18.23 -4.56
CA SER A 724 38.23 18.81 -3.83
C SER A 724 38.95 17.78 -2.95
N LEU A 725 38.18 17.06 -2.12
CA LEU A 725 38.72 16.08 -1.17
C LEU A 725 39.53 14.96 -1.84
N LEU A 726 39.01 14.43 -2.96
CA LEU A 726 39.66 13.33 -3.70
C LEU A 726 40.94 13.77 -4.42
N ASN A 727 41.03 15.03 -4.83
CA ASN A 727 42.21 15.59 -5.50
C ASN A 727 43.41 15.75 -4.53
N GLU A 728 43.14 16.17 -3.29
CA GLU A 728 44.18 16.25 -2.24
C GLU A 728 44.75 14.87 -1.89
N GLN A 729 43.87 13.86 -1.75
CA GLN A 729 44.28 12.49 -1.46
C GLN A 729 45.13 11.87 -2.59
N ALA A 730 44.80 12.15 -3.85
CA ALA A 730 45.57 11.70 -5.00
C ALA A 730 47.00 12.28 -5.00
N LEU A 731 47.13 13.60 -4.79
CA LEU A 731 48.43 14.29 -4.79
C LEU A 731 49.37 13.80 -3.67
N ALA A 732 48.83 13.53 -2.47
CA ALA A 732 49.59 12.96 -1.36
C ALA A 732 50.09 11.53 -1.67
N THR A 733 49.30 10.74 -2.38
CA THR A 733 49.65 9.36 -2.76
C THR A 733 50.79 9.32 -3.77
N GLU A 734 50.78 10.20 -4.79
CA GLU A 734 51.83 10.29 -5.81
C GLU A 734 53.20 10.63 -5.19
N GLN A 735 53.24 11.59 -4.25
CA GLN A 735 54.48 11.99 -3.58
C GLN A 735 55.10 10.87 -2.73
N ALA A 736 54.26 10.06 -2.07
CA ALA A 736 54.71 8.91 -1.29
C ALA A 736 55.31 7.79 -2.17
N GLN A 737 54.76 7.57 -3.37
CA GLN A 737 55.27 6.56 -4.30
C GLN A 737 56.66 6.93 -4.83
N GLN A 738 56.86 8.16 -5.31
CA GLN A 738 58.13 8.61 -5.89
C GLN A 738 59.30 8.54 -4.89
N LEU A 739 59.04 8.81 -3.60
CA LEU A 739 60.03 8.66 -2.52
C LEU A 739 60.46 7.20 -2.31
N ASN A 740 59.50 6.27 -2.37
CA ASN A 740 59.78 4.84 -2.17
C ASN A 740 60.59 4.25 -3.32
N GLU A 741 60.27 4.59 -4.57
CA GLU A 741 60.99 4.09 -5.76
C GLU A 741 62.48 4.47 -5.72
N ILE A 742 62.79 5.74 -5.40
CA ILE A 742 64.19 6.21 -5.26
C ILE A 742 64.87 5.55 -4.05
N THR A 743 64.15 5.37 -2.93
CA THR A 743 64.71 4.73 -1.73
C THR A 743 65.02 3.24 -1.96
N SER A 744 64.24 2.54 -2.79
CA SER A 744 64.54 1.15 -3.17
C SER A 744 65.83 1.06 -4.00
N GLY A 745 65.95 1.89 -5.03
CA GLY A 745 67.18 1.96 -5.85
C GLY A 745 68.45 2.34 -5.08
N ILE A 746 68.32 3.12 -4.01
CA ILE A 746 69.42 3.44 -3.07
C ILE A 746 69.81 2.24 -2.18
N ARG A 747 68.85 1.40 -1.79
CA ARG A 747 69.06 0.27 -0.86
C ARG A 747 69.41 -1.07 -1.55
N GLU A 748 69.09 -1.22 -2.83
CA GLU A 748 69.28 -2.47 -3.57
C GLU A 748 70.73 -2.68 -4.08
N SER A 749 71.53 -1.63 -4.23
CA SER A 749 72.92 -1.78 -4.68
C SER A 749 73.91 -1.89 -3.53
N LEU A 750 74.86 -2.83 -3.66
CA LEU A 750 76.00 -2.99 -2.77
C LEU A 750 77.25 -2.22 -3.26
N LYS A 751 77.11 -1.29 -4.21
CA LYS A 751 78.21 -0.45 -4.72
C LYS A 751 77.95 1.02 -4.44
N ILE A 752 78.93 1.66 -3.80
CA ILE A 752 78.93 3.09 -3.45
C ILE A 752 78.67 3.99 -4.68
N GLU A 753 79.26 3.65 -5.84
CA GLU A 753 79.09 4.39 -7.09
C GLU A 753 77.63 4.38 -7.59
N ASP A 754 76.98 3.21 -7.57
CA ASP A 754 75.59 3.04 -8.00
C ASP A 754 74.61 3.71 -7.01
N ILE A 755 74.87 3.62 -5.70
CA ILE A 755 74.09 4.30 -4.64
C ILE A 755 74.05 5.81 -4.90
N TYR A 756 75.20 6.43 -5.15
CA TYR A 756 75.26 7.85 -5.48
C TYR A 756 74.55 8.18 -6.80
N HIS A 757 74.75 7.36 -7.84
CA HIS A 757 74.12 7.59 -9.14
C HIS A 757 72.59 7.49 -9.10
N ALA A 758 72.03 6.51 -8.37
CA ALA A 758 70.59 6.39 -8.18
C ALA A 758 70.02 7.63 -7.48
N ALA A 759 70.63 8.04 -6.36
CA ALA A 759 70.16 9.15 -5.56
C ALA A 759 70.17 10.49 -6.31
N ILE A 760 71.28 10.87 -6.95
CA ILE A 760 71.38 12.16 -7.66
C ILE A 760 70.52 12.21 -8.93
N THR A 761 70.30 11.07 -9.59
CA THR A 761 69.45 11.01 -10.79
C THR A 761 67.98 11.20 -10.40
N GLY A 762 67.49 10.42 -9.43
CA GLY A 762 66.12 10.56 -8.91
C GLY A 762 65.84 11.95 -8.35
N VAL A 763 66.76 12.51 -7.55
CA VAL A 763 66.66 13.89 -7.02
C VAL A 763 66.53 14.93 -8.13
N ARG A 764 67.37 14.85 -9.17
CA ARG A 764 67.34 15.80 -10.29
C ARG A 764 66.02 15.70 -11.07
N GLU A 765 65.50 14.49 -11.24
CA GLU A 765 64.31 14.23 -12.07
C GLU A 765 63.00 14.53 -11.34
N THR A 766 62.88 14.18 -10.06
CA THR A 766 61.74 14.55 -9.20
C THR A 766 61.68 16.06 -8.95
N LEU A 767 62.80 16.68 -8.54
CA LEU A 767 62.83 18.13 -8.27
C LEU A 767 63.00 18.98 -9.54
N LYS A 768 63.24 18.37 -10.71
CA LYS A 768 63.42 19.06 -12.01
C LYS A 768 64.48 20.17 -11.91
N THR A 769 65.64 19.84 -11.35
CA THR A 769 66.76 20.78 -11.13
C THR A 769 67.84 20.64 -12.20
N ASP A 770 68.69 21.66 -12.34
CA ASP A 770 69.71 21.72 -13.39
C ASP A 770 70.93 20.82 -13.09
N ARG A 771 71.27 20.67 -11.81
CA ARG A 771 72.34 19.80 -11.30
C ARG A 771 71.95 19.19 -9.95
N ALA A 772 72.25 17.91 -9.75
CA ALA A 772 72.32 17.26 -8.43
C ALA A 772 73.68 16.55 -8.31
N LEU A 773 74.31 16.60 -7.14
CA LEU A 773 75.66 16.08 -6.92
C LEU A 773 75.89 15.63 -5.48
N VAL A 774 76.88 14.75 -5.30
CA VAL A 774 77.43 14.35 -3.99
C VAL A 774 78.84 14.92 -3.85
N TYR A 775 79.07 15.56 -2.70
CA TYR A 775 80.32 16.22 -2.34
C TYR A 775 80.83 15.63 -1.02
N LEU A 776 81.89 14.83 -1.05
CA LEU A 776 82.47 14.18 0.14
C LEU A 776 83.68 14.94 0.64
N PHE A 777 83.94 14.87 1.95
CA PHE A 777 85.11 15.47 2.60
C PHE A 777 86.26 14.45 2.75
N ASP A 778 87.50 14.93 2.69
CA ASP A 778 88.69 14.19 3.16
C ASP A 778 88.98 14.45 4.65
N ASP A 779 90.00 13.78 5.20
CA ASP A 779 90.45 13.94 6.60
C ASP A 779 90.88 15.38 6.96
N ASN A 780 91.13 16.23 5.96
CA ASN A 780 91.52 17.65 6.11
C ASN A 780 90.32 18.61 5.89
N TRP A 781 89.09 18.08 5.78
CA TRP A 781 87.87 18.80 5.41
C TRP A 781 87.90 19.47 4.02
N GLN A 782 88.81 19.07 3.12
CA GLN A 782 88.75 19.45 1.72
C GLN A 782 87.72 18.56 1.01
N GLY A 783 86.76 19.17 0.33
CA GLY A 783 85.68 18.43 -0.32
C GLY A 783 85.90 18.25 -1.82
N THR A 784 85.52 17.08 -2.33
CA THR A 784 85.57 16.73 -3.76
C THR A 784 84.19 16.26 -4.23
N ILE A 785 83.78 16.70 -5.42
CA ILE A 785 82.53 16.25 -6.05
C ILE A 785 82.74 14.87 -6.66
N VAL A 786 82.19 13.83 -6.02
CA VAL A 786 82.41 12.42 -6.39
C VAL A 786 81.37 11.86 -7.36
N ALA A 787 80.17 12.46 -7.42
CA ALA A 787 79.11 12.06 -8.33
C ALA A 787 78.28 13.28 -8.77
N GLU A 788 77.89 13.36 -10.03
CA GLU A 788 77.14 14.49 -10.61
C GLU A 788 76.12 14.02 -11.67
N ALA A 789 74.85 14.38 -11.51
CA ALA A 789 73.84 14.37 -12.55
C ALA A 789 73.52 15.82 -12.95
N VAL A 790 73.84 16.19 -14.19
CA VAL A 790 73.73 17.57 -14.68
C VAL A 790 73.13 17.60 -16.09
N GLY A 791 72.38 18.66 -16.40
CA GLY A 791 71.93 18.93 -17.78
C GLY A 791 73.11 19.16 -18.73
N ARG A 792 72.97 18.82 -20.02
CA ARG A 792 74.05 18.95 -21.03
C ARG A 792 74.50 20.39 -21.28
N GLU A 793 73.72 21.35 -20.81
CA GLU A 793 73.81 22.78 -21.09
C GLU A 793 74.61 23.54 -20.02
N TRP A 794 74.93 22.88 -18.90
CA TRP A 794 75.64 23.44 -17.77
C TRP A 794 77.07 22.88 -17.64
N PRO A 795 78.03 23.65 -17.10
CA PRO A 795 79.38 23.14 -16.83
C PRO A 795 79.34 21.91 -15.91
N LYS A 796 80.12 20.88 -16.22
CA LYS A 796 80.34 19.76 -15.28
C LYS A 796 81.21 20.19 -14.11
N THR A 797 80.97 19.60 -12.95
CA THR A 797 81.68 19.85 -11.69
C THR A 797 82.28 18.58 -11.08
N LEU A 798 81.97 17.39 -11.62
CA LEU A 798 82.57 16.12 -11.21
C LEU A 798 84.11 16.19 -11.17
N GLY A 799 84.70 15.75 -10.06
CA GLY A 799 86.15 15.76 -9.83
C GLY A 799 86.73 17.13 -9.43
N ALA A 800 85.92 18.19 -9.30
CA ALA A 800 86.39 19.44 -8.72
C ALA A 800 86.60 19.30 -7.20
N ASN A 801 87.81 19.60 -6.74
CA ASN A 801 88.10 19.90 -5.33
C ASN A 801 87.72 21.38 -5.09
N ILE A 802 86.91 21.63 -4.06
CA ILE A 802 86.48 22.99 -3.67
C ILE A 802 86.94 23.26 -2.25
N ALA A 803 88.20 23.66 -2.09
CA ALA A 803 88.71 24.09 -0.80
C ALA A 803 88.02 25.38 -0.33
N ASP A 804 87.18 25.29 0.70
CA ASP A 804 86.76 26.40 1.57
C ASP A 804 87.53 26.31 2.89
N PRO A 805 88.62 27.11 3.07
CA PRO A 805 89.43 27.10 4.29
C PRO A 805 88.68 27.52 5.57
N CYS A 806 87.43 27.99 5.46
CA CYS A 806 86.59 28.43 6.58
C CYS A 806 85.41 27.48 6.87
N PHE A 807 85.31 26.34 6.17
CA PHE A 807 84.17 25.42 6.33
C PHE A 807 84.19 24.68 7.68
N ALA A 808 85.35 24.14 8.05
CA ALA A 808 85.56 23.33 9.26
C ALA A 808 85.09 24.06 10.54
N ASP A 809 85.69 25.21 10.82
CA ASP A 809 85.47 26.01 12.04
C ASP A 809 84.04 26.56 12.21
N ARG A 810 83.21 26.52 11.16
CA ARG A 810 82.00 27.35 11.09
C ARG A 810 80.73 26.64 10.64
N TYR A 811 80.84 25.53 9.92
CA TYR A 811 79.69 24.85 9.30
C TYR A 811 79.60 23.33 9.53
N VAL A 812 80.71 22.63 9.82
CA VAL A 812 80.70 21.16 10.06
C VAL A 812 79.72 20.77 11.17
N GLU A 813 79.85 21.34 12.37
CA GLU A 813 78.96 21.07 13.52
C GLU A 813 77.47 21.28 13.17
N LYS A 814 77.17 22.27 12.32
CA LYS A 814 75.80 22.59 11.92
C LYS A 814 75.23 21.55 10.97
N TYR A 815 76.04 21.05 10.03
CA TYR A 815 75.63 19.98 9.12
C TYR A 815 75.59 18.61 9.79
N GLN A 816 76.48 18.32 10.76
CA GLN A 816 76.37 17.17 11.66
C GLN A 816 75.04 17.15 12.43
N ARG A 817 74.56 18.33 12.89
CA ARG A 817 73.22 18.50 13.49
C ARG A 817 72.05 18.49 12.48
N GLY A 818 72.22 17.90 11.29
CA GLY A 818 71.14 17.68 10.33
C GLY A 818 70.62 18.94 9.61
N ARG A 819 71.37 20.05 9.61
CA ARG A 819 70.98 21.30 8.95
C ARG A 819 70.82 21.11 7.44
N VAL A 820 69.63 21.41 6.92
CA VAL A 820 69.43 21.68 5.48
C VAL A 820 69.56 23.19 5.25
N LYS A 821 70.08 23.60 4.09
CA LYS A 821 70.19 25.02 3.71
C LYS A 821 69.69 25.26 2.29
N ALA A 822 68.50 25.84 2.19
CA ALA A 822 67.96 26.44 0.98
C ALA A 822 68.51 27.87 0.75
N ILE A 823 68.80 28.19 -0.51
CA ILE A 823 69.25 29.51 -1.02
C ILE A 823 68.48 29.78 -2.31
N GLU A 824 67.61 30.80 -2.31
CA GLU A 824 66.73 31.10 -3.46
C GLU A 824 67.45 31.81 -4.61
N ASN A 825 68.41 32.68 -4.25
CA ASN A 825 69.24 33.47 -5.14
C ASN A 825 70.60 33.65 -4.45
N ILE A 826 71.69 33.14 -5.03
CA ILE A 826 73.02 33.20 -4.41
C ILE A 826 73.50 34.65 -4.19
N TYR A 827 73.27 35.56 -5.14
CA TYR A 827 73.73 36.94 -5.10
C TYR A 827 73.04 37.75 -3.98
N ASN A 828 71.80 37.41 -3.65
CA ASN A 828 71.01 38.11 -2.62
C ASN A 828 71.03 37.41 -1.25
N ALA A 829 71.66 36.24 -1.11
CA ALA A 829 71.59 35.41 0.10
C ALA A 829 72.63 35.75 1.19
N GLY A 830 73.33 36.90 1.09
CA GLY A 830 74.33 37.33 2.07
C GLY A 830 75.58 36.43 2.14
N LEU A 831 75.91 35.78 1.01
CA LEU A 831 77.08 34.90 0.88
C LEU A 831 78.38 35.71 0.85
N THR A 832 79.49 35.10 1.27
CA THR A 832 80.81 35.75 1.18
C THR A 832 81.29 35.78 -0.27
N GLN A 833 82.09 36.79 -0.65
CA GLN A 833 82.62 36.90 -2.02
C GLN A 833 83.43 35.66 -2.44
N CYS A 834 84.14 35.03 -1.49
CA CYS A 834 84.84 33.77 -1.73
C CYS A 834 83.87 32.63 -2.11
N TYR A 835 82.80 32.42 -1.35
CA TYR A 835 81.82 31.38 -1.62
C TYR A 835 81.01 31.66 -2.91
N LEU A 836 80.71 32.93 -3.22
CA LEU A 836 80.14 33.32 -4.52
C LEU A 836 81.08 32.95 -5.68
N SER A 837 82.38 33.27 -5.57
CA SER A 837 83.36 32.98 -6.62
C SER A 837 83.59 31.47 -6.87
N GLN A 838 83.16 30.60 -5.96
CA GLN A 838 83.14 29.15 -6.15
C GLN A 838 81.87 28.64 -6.88
N LEU A 839 80.76 29.37 -6.82
CA LEU A 839 79.47 28.98 -7.41
C LEU A 839 79.21 29.61 -8.78
N GLU A 840 79.68 30.86 -9.00
CA GLU A 840 79.58 31.59 -10.27
C GLU A 840 80.15 30.84 -11.50
N PRO A 841 81.33 30.18 -11.44
CA PRO A 841 81.90 29.45 -12.59
C PRO A 841 80.98 28.32 -13.08
N PHE A 842 80.22 27.72 -12.17
CA PHE A 842 79.32 26.59 -12.43
C PHE A 842 77.87 27.02 -12.74
N LYS A 843 77.66 28.32 -12.95
CA LYS A 843 76.39 28.98 -13.33
C LYS A 843 75.24 28.83 -12.33
N VAL A 844 75.53 28.55 -11.07
CA VAL A 844 74.50 28.41 -10.02
C VAL A 844 73.75 29.73 -9.81
N GLN A 845 72.43 29.64 -9.66
CA GLN A 845 71.52 30.75 -9.33
C GLN A 845 70.81 30.50 -7.99
N ALA A 846 70.32 29.28 -7.78
CA ALA A 846 69.74 28.79 -6.52
C ALA A 846 70.44 27.50 -6.07
N ASN A 847 70.52 27.28 -4.76
CA ASN A 847 71.24 26.14 -4.18
C ASN A 847 70.46 25.55 -3.00
N LEU A 848 70.39 24.22 -2.90
CA LEU A 848 69.82 23.47 -1.78
C LEU A 848 70.82 22.39 -1.33
N VAL A 849 71.19 22.43 -0.05
CA VAL A 849 72.25 21.60 0.54
C VAL A 849 71.73 20.81 1.74
N ALA A 850 71.96 19.51 1.79
CA ALA A 850 71.61 18.61 2.90
C ALA A 850 72.80 17.69 3.26
N PRO A 851 72.95 17.28 4.53
CA PRO A 851 74.08 16.47 4.96
C PRO A 851 73.86 14.97 4.71
N ILE A 852 74.92 14.28 4.29
CA ILE A 852 74.99 12.82 4.25
C ILE A 852 75.76 12.39 5.50
N LEU A 853 75.09 11.67 6.39
CA LEU A 853 75.61 11.24 7.70
C LEU A 853 75.64 9.71 7.78
N SER A 854 76.70 9.14 8.36
CA SER A 854 76.78 7.72 8.75
C SER A 854 77.49 7.66 10.11
N GLU A 855 77.01 6.82 11.03
CA GLU A 855 77.40 6.85 12.45
C GLU A 855 77.36 8.26 13.10
N GLY A 856 76.51 9.17 12.59
CA GLY A 856 76.48 10.59 12.98
C GLY A 856 77.66 11.44 12.49
N LYS A 857 78.66 10.85 11.83
CA LYS A 857 79.78 11.55 11.18
C LYS A 857 79.32 12.14 9.85
N LEU A 858 79.76 13.35 9.54
CA LEU A 858 79.46 14.05 8.29
C LEU A 858 80.40 13.57 7.18
N LEU A 859 79.97 12.60 6.39
CA LEU A 859 80.74 12.10 5.23
C LEU A 859 80.76 13.11 4.08
N GLY A 860 79.66 13.84 3.90
CA GLY A 860 79.51 14.75 2.77
C GLY A 860 78.20 15.52 2.74
N LEU A 861 77.93 16.14 1.61
CA LEU A 861 76.74 16.93 1.33
C LEU A 861 76.09 16.40 0.03
N LEU A 862 74.77 16.20 0.09
CA LEU A 862 73.92 16.14 -1.09
C LEU A 862 73.58 17.59 -1.47
N VAL A 863 73.84 17.97 -2.72
CA VAL A 863 73.69 19.35 -3.21
C VAL A 863 72.89 19.35 -4.50
N THR A 864 71.92 20.25 -4.63
CA THR A 864 71.23 20.49 -5.90
C THR A 864 71.15 21.98 -6.23
N HIS A 865 71.29 22.28 -7.52
CA HIS A 865 71.36 23.64 -8.05
C HIS A 865 70.28 23.88 -9.10
N GLN A 866 69.69 25.07 -9.06
CA GLN A 866 69.11 25.69 -10.25
C GLN A 866 70.17 26.62 -10.84
N CYS A 867 70.45 26.49 -12.13
CA CYS A 867 71.43 27.28 -12.89
C CYS A 867 70.73 28.18 -13.93
N SER A 868 69.55 27.77 -14.39
CA SER A 868 68.67 28.51 -15.31
C SER A 868 68.08 29.78 -14.68
N SER A 869 67.71 29.75 -13.40
CA SER A 869 67.03 30.86 -12.72
C SER A 869 67.12 30.75 -11.20
N THR A 870 66.79 31.85 -10.51
CA THR A 870 66.56 31.86 -9.05
C THR A 870 65.27 31.11 -8.71
N ARG A 871 65.29 30.27 -7.66
CA ARG A 871 64.19 29.34 -7.32
C ARG A 871 63.86 29.43 -5.83
N ARG A 872 62.61 29.79 -5.49
CA ARG A 872 62.07 29.54 -4.15
C ARG A 872 61.88 28.04 -3.99
N TRP A 873 62.57 27.46 -3.00
CA TRP A 873 62.42 26.06 -2.62
C TRP A 873 61.20 25.92 -1.69
N GLN A 874 60.33 24.96 -1.96
CA GLN A 874 59.14 24.69 -1.14
C GLN A 874 59.49 23.75 0.03
N GLU A 875 58.72 23.81 1.12
CA GLU A 875 58.93 22.92 2.27
C GLU A 875 58.79 21.43 1.88
N SER A 876 57.91 21.07 0.95
CA SER A 876 57.81 19.70 0.43
C SER A 876 59.11 19.25 -0.27
N GLU A 877 59.70 20.11 -1.09
CA GLU A 877 60.99 19.85 -1.78
C GLU A 877 62.14 19.72 -0.76
N ILE A 878 62.19 20.60 0.24
CA ILE A 878 63.21 20.61 1.30
C ILE A 878 63.14 19.32 2.13
N ASN A 879 61.94 18.90 2.54
CA ASN A 879 61.75 17.71 3.35
C ASN A 879 61.96 16.41 2.56
N PHE A 880 61.55 16.34 1.28
CA PHE A 880 61.91 15.25 0.37
C PHE A 880 63.44 15.13 0.21
N PHE A 881 64.11 16.23 -0.12
CA PHE A 881 65.57 16.26 -0.34
C PHE A 881 66.36 15.86 0.91
N LYS A 882 65.90 16.28 2.10
CA LYS A 882 66.45 15.85 3.39
C LYS A 882 66.34 14.34 3.62
N GLN A 883 65.21 13.75 3.27
CA GLN A 883 64.98 12.31 3.45
C GLN A 883 65.90 11.49 2.53
N ILE A 884 66.07 11.88 1.26
CA ILE A 884 67.02 11.21 0.36
C ILE A 884 68.46 11.29 0.89
N ALA A 885 68.92 12.46 1.36
CA ALA A 885 70.27 12.60 1.93
C ALA A 885 70.51 11.66 3.13
N THR A 886 69.45 11.39 3.91
CA THR A 886 69.49 10.43 5.04
C THR A 886 69.56 8.98 4.53
N GLN A 887 68.80 8.61 3.49
CA GLN A 887 68.84 7.25 2.92
C GLN A 887 70.20 6.89 2.29
N ILE A 888 70.88 7.86 1.66
CA ILE A 888 72.26 7.67 1.18
C ILE A 888 73.17 7.28 2.34
N GLY A 889 73.06 7.99 3.48
CA GLY A 889 73.84 7.73 4.69
C GLY A 889 73.76 6.28 5.17
N PHE A 890 72.54 5.77 5.34
CA PHE A 890 72.30 4.38 5.74
C PHE A 890 72.80 3.34 4.72
N ALA A 891 72.69 3.62 3.42
CA ALA A 891 73.15 2.68 2.37
C ALA A 891 74.68 2.52 2.33
N LEU A 892 75.44 3.59 2.60
CA LEU A 892 76.91 3.54 2.68
C LEU A 892 77.41 2.73 3.88
N GLU A 893 76.71 2.84 5.02
CA GLU A 893 76.99 2.10 6.25
C GLU A 893 76.92 0.58 5.99
N GLN A 894 75.89 0.13 5.28
CA GLN A 894 75.66 -1.27 4.91
C GLN A 894 76.78 -1.84 4.01
N VAL A 895 77.26 -1.07 3.01
CA VAL A 895 78.34 -1.53 2.11
C VAL A 895 79.68 -1.62 2.84
N THR A 896 79.95 -0.68 3.75
CA THR A 896 81.21 -0.63 4.51
C THR A 896 81.34 -1.87 5.41
N LEU A 897 80.26 -2.20 6.13
CA LEU A 897 80.20 -3.32 7.09
C LEU A 897 80.35 -4.69 6.39
N LEU A 898 79.82 -4.85 5.18
CA LEU A 898 80.01 -6.06 4.37
C LEU A 898 81.46 -6.20 3.87
N THR A 899 82.07 -5.11 3.40
CA THR A 899 83.43 -5.14 2.84
C THR A 899 84.48 -5.55 3.88
N SER A 900 84.36 -5.07 5.11
CA SER A 900 85.26 -5.44 6.22
C SER A 900 85.21 -6.92 6.60
N ARG A 901 84.11 -7.62 6.30
CA ARG A 901 83.90 -9.02 6.68
C ARG A 901 84.58 -10.02 5.74
N GLU A 902 84.68 -9.70 4.46
CA GLU A 902 85.24 -10.61 3.44
C GLU A 902 86.78 -10.70 3.56
N GLN A 903 87.43 -9.57 3.82
CA GLN A 903 88.89 -9.50 4.01
C GLN A 903 89.38 -10.34 5.21
N ALA A 904 88.60 -10.39 6.29
CA ALA A 904 88.96 -11.09 7.54
C ALA A 904 88.97 -12.63 7.43
N LEU A 905 88.38 -13.20 6.38
CA LEU A 905 88.30 -14.66 6.19
C LEU A 905 89.55 -15.26 5.52
N ILE A 906 90.37 -14.43 4.87
CA ILE A 906 91.52 -14.91 4.07
C ILE A 906 92.76 -15.18 4.95
N ASP A 907 92.96 -14.39 6.00
CA ASP A 907 94.18 -14.46 6.84
C ASP A 907 94.12 -15.54 7.95
N ALA A 908 92.95 -16.12 8.21
CA ALA A 908 92.69 -16.92 9.41
C ALA A 908 93.26 -18.35 9.39
N GLU A 909 93.47 -18.97 8.22
CA GLU A 909 93.74 -20.41 8.12
C GLU A 909 95.19 -20.81 8.51
N ALA A 910 96.11 -19.84 8.65
CA ALA A 910 97.54 -20.09 8.88
C ALA A 910 97.96 -20.29 10.35
N VAL A 911 97.15 -19.88 11.33
CA VAL A 911 97.60 -19.65 12.74
C VAL A 911 97.08 -20.70 13.74
N SER A 912 96.29 -21.67 13.28
CA SER A 912 95.49 -22.60 14.11
C SER A 912 96.21 -23.35 15.26
N GLN A 913 97.54 -23.54 15.21
CA GLN A 913 98.25 -24.30 16.26
C GLN A 913 98.47 -23.55 17.59
N GLU A 914 98.33 -22.21 17.63
CA GLU A 914 98.59 -21.43 18.86
C GLU A 914 97.37 -21.34 19.81
N GLN A 915 96.15 -21.59 19.31
CA GLN A 915 94.89 -21.44 20.07
C GLN A 915 94.77 -22.30 21.34
N ARG A 916 95.66 -23.27 21.57
CA ARG A 916 95.59 -24.15 22.75
C ARG A 916 95.75 -23.39 24.09
N GLN A 917 96.27 -22.17 24.07
CA GLN A 917 96.31 -21.28 25.25
C GLN A 917 95.14 -20.28 25.33
N GLN A 918 94.46 -19.94 24.22
CA GLN A 918 93.26 -19.07 24.26
C GLN A 918 92.07 -19.71 25.00
N LYS A 919 92.04 -21.05 25.07
CA LYS A 919 90.89 -21.82 25.58
C LYS A 919 90.54 -21.56 27.05
N GLU A 920 91.46 -21.04 27.86
CA GLU A 920 91.22 -20.70 29.27
C GLU A 920 90.72 -19.25 29.44
N ALA A 921 91.06 -18.33 28.53
CA ALA A 921 90.54 -16.96 28.53
C ALA A 921 89.07 -16.90 28.06
N LEU A 922 88.72 -17.71 27.06
CA LEU A 922 87.38 -17.75 26.47
C LEU A 922 86.27 -18.11 27.48
N GLN A 923 86.62 -18.83 28.57
CA GLN A 923 85.67 -19.18 29.63
C GLN A 923 85.28 -18.01 30.54
N LEU A 924 86.11 -16.96 30.62
CA LEU A 924 85.80 -15.76 31.42
C LEU A 924 84.91 -14.78 30.65
N GLN A 925 85.23 -14.50 29.37
CA GLN A 925 84.42 -13.61 28.52
C GLN A 925 82.99 -14.16 28.30
N LEU A 926 82.81 -15.48 28.31
CA LEU A 926 81.48 -16.10 28.23
C LEU A 926 80.61 -15.82 29.48
N LEU A 927 81.21 -15.64 30.66
CA LEU A 927 80.48 -15.29 31.89
C LEU A 927 80.06 -13.82 31.90
N GLU A 928 80.83 -12.95 31.27
CA GLU A 928 80.54 -11.52 31.11
C GLU A 928 79.35 -11.33 30.14
N LEU A 929 79.40 -11.96 28.96
CA LEU A 929 78.27 -11.98 28.02
C LEU A 929 76.98 -12.55 28.65
N LEU A 930 77.09 -13.57 29.52
CA LEU A 930 75.94 -14.13 30.24
C LEU A 930 75.31 -13.14 31.23
N SER A 931 76.06 -12.15 31.74
CA SER A 931 75.53 -11.08 32.59
C SER A 931 74.69 -10.09 31.78
N ASP A 932 75.18 -9.67 30.60
CA ASP A 932 74.46 -8.74 29.72
C ASP A 932 73.17 -9.38 29.17
N VAL A 933 73.24 -10.66 28.80
CA VAL A 933 72.08 -11.47 28.42
C VAL A 933 71.06 -11.58 29.57
N GLU A 934 71.49 -11.63 30.83
CA GLU A 934 70.58 -11.66 31.99
C GLU A 934 69.78 -10.34 32.13
N GLY A 935 70.32 -9.21 31.67
CA GLY A 935 69.60 -7.93 31.58
C GLY A 935 68.39 -8.02 30.64
N ALA A 936 68.64 -8.41 29.38
CA ALA A 936 67.58 -8.57 28.39
C ALA A 936 66.59 -9.70 28.71
N ALA A 937 67.06 -10.80 29.32
CA ALA A 937 66.21 -11.90 29.77
C ALA A 937 65.22 -11.50 30.90
N ARG A 938 65.48 -10.38 31.59
CA ARG A 938 64.56 -9.74 32.55
C ARG A 938 63.62 -8.70 31.92
N GLY A 939 63.69 -8.51 30.60
CA GLY A 939 62.85 -7.59 29.84
C GLY A 939 63.49 -6.25 29.49
N ASP A 940 64.73 -5.97 29.89
CA ASP A 940 65.37 -4.70 29.54
C ASP A 940 66.00 -4.75 28.14
N LEU A 941 65.28 -4.21 27.15
CA LEU A 941 65.70 -4.13 25.75
C LEU A 941 66.50 -2.84 25.45
N THR A 942 66.86 -2.05 26.46
CA THR A 942 67.86 -0.98 26.36
C THR A 942 69.29 -1.47 26.61
N VAL A 943 69.46 -2.62 27.27
CA VAL A 943 70.76 -3.27 27.51
C VAL A 943 71.41 -3.64 26.18
N ARG A 944 72.71 -3.35 26.04
CA ARG A 944 73.55 -3.80 24.92
C ARG A 944 74.76 -4.52 25.49
N ALA A 945 75.13 -5.65 24.90
CA ALA A 945 76.34 -6.37 25.26
C ALA A 945 77.57 -5.67 24.66
N ASP A 946 78.66 -5.58 25.42
CA ASP A 946 79.83 -4.78 25.02
C ASP A 946 80.66 -5.50 23.93
N VAL A 947 80.88 -4.83 22.80
CA VAL A 947 81.34 -5.46 21.56
C VAL A 947 82.88 -5.52 21.52
N THR A 948 83.43 -6.51 22.22
CA THR A 948 84.87 -6.77 22.28
C THR A 948 85.36 -7.65 21.11
N ALA A 949 86.58 -7.44 20.63
CA ALA A 949 87.09 -8.14 19.45
C ALA A 949 87.32 -9.65 19.69
N GLY A 950 86.58 -10.50 18.96
CA GLY A 950 86.75 -11.97 18.97
C GLY A 950 85.49 -12.74 18.60
N GLU A 951 85.51 -14.06 18.76
CA GLU A 951 84.34 -14.94 18.53
C GLU A 951 83.15 -14.52 19.43
N ILE A 952 83.42 -14.12 20.68
CA ILE A 952 82.39 -13.63 21.62
C ILE A 952 81.79 -12.29 21.17
N GLY A 953 82.57 -11.39 20.56
CA GLY A 953 82.08 -10.13 20.00
C GLY A 953 81.06 -10.31 18.90
N THR A 954 81.27 -11.31 18.03
CA THR A 954 80.28 -11.67 16.99
C THR A 954 78.96 -12.12 17.61
N VAL A 955 78.99 -12.74 18.78
CA VAL A 955 77.78 -13.13 19.53
C VAL A 955 77.13 -11.91 20.21
N ALA A 956 77.92 -10.97 20.72
CA ALA A 956 77.43 -9.69 21.26
C ALA A 956 76.70 -8.86 20.18
N ASP A 957 77.26 -8.76 18.97
CA ASP A 957 76.59 -8.11 17.81
C ASP A 957 75.29 -8.81 17.42
N PHE A 958 75.30 -10.15 17.30
CA PHE A 958 74.07 -10.91 17.01
C PHE A 958 73.02 -10.76 18.11
N PHE A 959 73.43 -10.71 19.37
CA PHE A 959 72.56 -10.42 20.50
C PHE A 959 71.98 -9.00 20.41
N ASN A 960 72.80 -7.98 20.21
CA ASN A 960 72.38 -6.58 20.06
C ASN A 960 71.37 -6.41 18.90
N ALA A 961 71.60 -7.06 17.76
CA ALA A 961 70.67 -7.08 16.63
C ALA A 961 69.34 -7.80 16.94
N VAL A 962 69.39 -8.90 17.71
CA VAL A 962 68.17 -9.58 18.21
C VAL A 962 67.41 -8.71 19.20
N ILE A 963 68.09 -7.98 20.10
CA ILE A 963 67.45 -7.05 21.03
C ILE A 963 66.78 -5.88 20.30
N GLU A 964 67.41 -5.31 19.27
CA GLU A 964 66.79 -4.24 18.47
C GLU A 964 65.57 -4.74 17.67
N SER A 965 65.63 -5.97 17.13
CA SER A 965 64.50 -6.62 16.47
C SER A 965 63.34 -6.89 17.45
N LEU A 966 63.64 -7.40 18.65
CA LEU A 966 62.66 -7.60 19.72
C LEU A 966 62.06 -6.28 20.20
N ARG A 967 62.86 -5.21 20.32
CA ARG A 967 62.41 -3.85 20.65
C ARG A 967 61.45 -3.29 19.59
N GLY A 968 61.73 -3.51 18.31
CA GLY A 968 60.82 -3.19 17.21
C GLY A 968 59.49 -3.93 17.31
N ILE A 969 59.52 -5.25 17.56
CA ILE A 969 58.32 -6.09 17.74
C ILE A 969 57.51 -5.63 18.98
N VAL A 970 58.17 -5.43 20.13
CA VAL A 970 57.54 -4.96 21.38
C VAL A 970 56.86 -3.61 21.18
N THR A 971 57.51 -2.67 20.48
CA THR A 971 56.93 -1.36 20.15
C THR A 971 55.70 -1.52 19.26
N GLN A 972 55.81 -2.30 18.18
CA GLN A 972 54.71 -2.52 17.24
C GLN A 972 53.51 -3.24 17.87
N VAL A 973 53.74 -4.13 18.85
CA VAL A 973 52.66 -4.76 19.64
C VAL A 973 52.06 -3.78 20.67
N LYS A 974 52.87 -2.90 21.30
CA LYS A 974 52.38 -1.83 22.19
C LYS A 974 51.46 -0.86 21.45
N ASP A 975 51.83 -0.46 20.23
CA ASP A 975 51.02 0.40 19.37
C ASP A 975 49.72 -0.29 18.93
N ALA A 976 49.81 -1.54 18.45
CA ALA A 976 48.64 -2.34 18.05
C ALA A 976 47.68 -2.59 19.22
N ALA A 977 48.18 -2.91 20.41
CA ALA A 977 47.36 -3.06 21.62
C ALA A 977 46.65 -1.76 21.98
N THR A 978 47.33 -0.61 21.86
CA THR A 978 46.75 0.71 22.10
C THR A 978 45.64 1.02 21.09
N GLN A 979 45.86 0.78 19.79
CA GLN A 979 44.87 0.99 18.74
C GLN A 979 43.63 0.07 18.89
N VAL A 980 43.83 -1.18 19.33
CA VAL A 980 42.75 -2.09 19.70
C VAL A 980 41.96 -1.53 20.88
N ASN A 981 42.63 -1.03 21.93
CA ASN A 981 41.97 -0.45 23.11
C ASN A 981 41.09 0.77 22.74
N THR A 982 41.59 1.67 21.88
CA THR A 982 40.80 2.79 21.33
C THR A 982 39.58 2.32 20.54
N SER A 983 39.76 1.31 19.68
CA SER A 983 38.68 0.75 18.85
C SER A 983 37.58 0.07 19.68
N LEU A 984 37.97 -0.62 20.76
CA LEU A 984 37.04 -1.24 21.71
C LEU A 984 36.22 -0.20 22.49
N SER A 985 36.82 0.95 22.81
CA SER A 985 36.12 2.06 23.47
C SER A 985 34.98 2.62 22.60
N LEU A 986 35.26 2.93 21.33
CA LEU A 986 34.26 3.39 20.36
C LEU A 986 33.15 2.36 20.13
N ASN A 987 33.50 1.07 20.00
CA ASN A 987 32.52 0.00 19.88
C ASN A 987 31.63 -0.14 21.13
N SER A 988 32.17 0.11 22.32
CA SER A 988 31.40 0.07 23.59
C SER A 988 30.35 1.17 23.66
N GLU A 989 30.64 2.36 23.14
CA GLU A 989 29.69 3.48 23.05
C GLU A 989 28.53 3.16 22.09
N ALA A 990 28.84 2.72 20.86
CA ALA A 990 27.83 2.32 19.88
C ALA A 990 26.94 1.15 20.36
N ILE A 991 27.54 0.18 21.08
CA ILE A 991 26.81 -0.92 21.72
C ILE A 991 25.94 -0.43 22.89
N GLY A 992 26.39 0.56 23.66
CA GLY A 992 25.57 1.24 24.66
C GLY A 992 24.32 1.88 24.06
N GLN A 993 24.50 2.66 22.99
CA GLN A 993 23.41 3.34 22.27
C GLN A 993 22.42 2.32 21.64
N LEU A 994 22.91 1.28 20.97
CA LEU A 994 22.06 0.22 20.42
C LEU A 994 21.22 -0.50 21.50
N SER A 995 21.74 -0.63 22.73
CA SER A 995 20.95 -1.18 23.84
C SER A 995 19.88 -0.21 24.36
N PHE A 996 20.12 1.11 24.28
CA PHE A 996 19.14 2.12 24.64
C PHE A 996 18.00 2.18 23.61
N ASP A 997 18.34 2.24 22.33
CA ASP A 997 17.35 2.29 21.24
C ASP A 997 16.47 1.03 21.20
N ALA A 998 17.05 -0.16 21.45
CA ALA A 998 16.28 -1.40 21.56
C ALA A 998 15.29 -1.40 22.76
N LEU A 999 15.62 -0.76 23.88
CA LEU A 999 14.72 -0.61 25.03
C LEU A 999 13.61 0.40 24.72
N LYS A 1000 13.95 1.54 24.09
CA LYS A 1000 12.99 2.56 23.65
C LYS A 1000 12.00 1.99 22.63
N GLN A 1001 12.47 1.18 21.67
CA GLN A 1001 11.62 0.50 20.70
C GLN A 1001 10.63 -0.46 21.37
N ALA A 1002 11.04 -1.17 22.42
CA ALA A 1002 10.12 -2.02 23.18
C ALA A 1002 9.02 -1.19 23.89
N GLU A 1003 9.36 -0.05 24.48
CA GLU A 1003 8.41 0.88 25.11
C GLU A 1003 7.40 1.46 24.12
N GLU A 1004 7.85 1.91 22.95
CA GLU A 1004 6.98 2.39 21.86
C GLU A 1004 6.10 1.25 21.29
N THR A 1005 6.61 0.01 21.27
CA THR A 1005 5.83 -1.18 20.89
C THR A 1005 4.72 -1.49 21.90
N THR A 1006 4.97 -1.35 23.20
CA THR A 1006 3.93 -1.48 24.24
C THR A 1006 2.84 -0.42 24.07
N ARG A 1007 3.20 0.86 23.90
CA ARG A 1007 2.21 1.93 23.62
C ARG A 1007 1.36 1.65 22.37
N THR A 1008 1.97 1.03 21.36
CA THR A 1008 1.28 0.64 20.13
C THR A 1008 0.28 -0.50 20.38
N LEU A 1009 0.65 -1.50 21.19
CA LEU A 1009 -0.26 -2.57 21.62
C LEU A 1009 -1.46 -2.02 22.42
N ASP A 1010 -1.24 -1.13 23.38
CA ASP A 1010 -2.32 -0.47 24.15
C ASP A 1010 -3.29 0.27 23.22
N SER A 1011 -2.76 0.95 22.20
CA SER A 1011 -3.53 1.69 21.19
C SER A 1011 -4.37 0.75 20.31
N VAL A 1012 -3.84 -0.42 19.95
CA VAL A 1012 -4.56 -1.44 19.16
C VAL A 1012 -5.63 -2.15 20.02
N GLU A 1013 -5.41 -2.32 21.32
CA GLU A 1013 -6.46 -2.81 22.23
C GLU A 1013 -7.61 -1.80 22.35
N GLN A 1014 -7.31 -0.50 22.47
CA GLN A 1014 -8.33 0.56 22.44
C GLN A 1014 -9.08 0.60 21.10
N MET A 1015 -8.39 0.43 19.97
CA MET A 1015 -9.01 0.32 18.65
C MET A 1015 -9.94 -0.90 18.56
N THR A 1016 -9.52 -2.04 19.11
CA THR A 1016 -10.33 -3.27 19.16
C THR A 1016 -11.62 -3.07 19.97
N ARG A 1017 -11.55 -2.37 21.11
CA ARG A 1017 -12.75 -1.98 21.90
C ARG A 1017 -13.68 -1.05 21.11
N SER A 1018 -13.14 -0.05 20.41
CA SER A 1018 -13.93 0.85 19.57
C SER A 1018 -14.63 0.13 18.40
N ILE A 1019 -13.97 -0.86 17.79
CA ILE A 1019 -14.56 -1.71 16.73
C ILE A 1019 -15.76 -2.52 17.27
N GLN A 1020 -15.66 -3.04 18.50
CA GLN A 1020 -16.77 -3.74 19.17
C GLN A 1020 -17.95 -2.79 19.45
N GLU A 1021 -17.69 -1.59 19.98
CA GLU A 1021 -18.71 -0.56 20.20
C GLU A 1021 -19.42 -0.16 18.88
N VAL A 1022 -18.68 -0.03 17.77
CA VAL A 1022 -19.28 0.25 16.45
C VAL A 1022 -20.14 -0.92 15.96
N ALA A 1023 -19.72 -2.17 16.17
CA ALA A 1023 -20.50 -3.35 15.80
C ALA A 1023 -21.81 -3.48 16.61
N GLU A 1024 -21.78 -3.15 17.90
CA GLU A 1024 -22.96 -3.13 18.76
C GLU A 1024 -23.95 -2.01 18.37
N ASN A 1025 -23.44 -0.80 18.14
CA ASN A 1025 -24.25 0.33 17.66
C ASN A 1025 -24.88 0.05 16.27
N ALA A 1026 -24.13 -0.59 15.37
CA ALA A 1026 -24.65 -1.02 14.07
C ALA A 1026 -25.78 -2.06 14.23
N SER A 1027 -25.61 -3.06 15.10
CA SER A 1027 -26.64 -4.07 15.41
C SER A 1027 -27.93 -3.44 15.95
N LEU A 1028 -27.80 -2.44 16.83
CA LEU A 1028 -28.92 -1.65 17.34
C LEU A 1028 -29.61 -0.86 16.21
N ALA A 1029 -28.84 -0.22 15.32
CA ALA A 1029 -29.38 0.52 14.18
C ALA A 1029 -30.18 -0.37 13.20
N ALA A 1030 -29.72 -1.58 12.88
CA ALA A 1030 -30.52 -2.53 12.08
C ALA A 1030 -31.81 -2.96 12.79
N THR A 1031 -31.78 -3.10 14.12
CA THR A 1031 -33.00 -3.42 14.89
C THR A 1031 -34.01 -2.28 14.77
N VAL A 1032 -33.58 -1.04 14.98
CA VAL A 1032 -34.42 0.17 14.83
C VAL A 1032 -34.96 0.30 13.40
N ALA A 1033 -34.13 0.07 12.38
CA ALA A 1033 -34.56 0.13 10.98
C ALA A 1033 -35.63 -0.92 10.64
N ARG A 1034 -35.48 -2.16 11.12
CA ARG A 1034 -36.49 -3.22 10.92
C ARG A 1034 -37.79 -2.92 11.66
N THR A 1035 -37.72 -2.35 12.87
CA THR A 1035 -38.90 -1.84 13.58
C THR A 1035 -39.58 -0.69 12.83
N ALA A 1036 -38.81 0.22 12.22
CA ALA A 1036 -39.36 1.29 11.39
C ALA A 1036 -40.07 0.74 10.14
N SER A 1037 -39.44 -0.18 9.39
CA SER A 1037 -40.03 -0.84 8.21
C SER A 1037 -41.34 -1.53 8.56
N THR A 1038 -41.34 -2.43 9.55
CA THR A 1038 -42.54 -3.20 9.94
C THR A 1038 -43.65 -2.33 10.53
N THR A 1039 -43.30 -1.20 11.16
CA THR A 1039 -44.28 -0.18 11.59
C THR A 1039 -44.88 0.54 10.39
N ALA A 1040 -44.06 0.95 9.42
CA ALA A 1040 -44.51 1.63 8.20
C ALA A 1040 -45.35 0.72 7.29
N GLU A 1041 -44.98 -0.55 7.11
CA GLU A 1041 -45.78 -1.59 6.44
C GLU A 1041 -47.15 -1.80 7.12
N THR A 1042 -47.20 -1.71 8.44
CA THR A 1042 -48.43 -1.85 9.21
C THR A 1042 -49.30 -0.61 9.13
N GLY A 1043 -48.69 0.59 9.12
CA GLY A 1043 -49.36 1.84 8.79
C GLY A 1043 -49.91 1.86 7.36
N GLY A 1044 -49.13 1.39 6.38
CA GLY A 1044 -49.54 1.33 4.97
C GLY A 1044 -50.78 0.48 4.76
N ARG A 1045 -50.83 -0.71 5.37
CA ARG A 1045 -52.02 -1.59 5.37
C ARG A 1045 -53.23 -0.96 6.08
N ALA A 1046 -53.01 -0.12 7.10
CA ALA A 1046 -54.08 0.62 7.76
C ALA A 1046 -54.62 1.77 6.89
N MET A 1047 -53.75 2.48 6.16
CA MET A 1047 -54.14 3.50 5.18
C MET A 1047 -54.89 2.86 4.00
N GLU A 1048 -54.44 1.71 3.49
CA GLU A 1048 -55.08 1.01 2.38
C GLU A 1048 -56.51 0.56 2.73
N ARG A 1049 -56.74 0.04 3.94
CA ARG A 1049 -58.10 -0.20 4.47
C ARG A 1049 -58.89 1.09 4.68
N SER A 1050 -58.24 2.22 4.94
CA SER A 1050 -58.92 3.52 5.03
C SER A 1050 -59.37 4.01 3.64
N VAL A 1051 -58.57 3.82 2.59
CA VAL A 1051 -58.98 4.07 1.19
C VAL A 1051 -60.18 3.20 0.82
N GLU A 1052 -60.16 1.90 1.13
CA GLU A 1052 -61.31 0.99 0.90
C GLU A 1052 -62.60 1.50 1.56
N ASN A 1053 -62.51 1.91 2.84
CA ASN A 1053 -63.64 2.49 3.57
C ASN A 1053 -64.13 3.82 2.97
N ILE A 1054 -63.23 4.71 2.53
CA ILE A 1054 -63.56 6.00 1.91
C ILE A 1054 -64.24 5.80 0.55
N LEU A 1055 -63.80 4.83 -0.26
CA LEU A 1055 -64.46 4.46 -1.51
C LEU A 1055 -65.86 3.86 -1.29
N SER A 1056 -66.03 3.05 -0.23
CA SER A 1056 -67.34 2.52 0.19
C SER A 1056 -68.28 3.64 0.69
N LEU A 1057 -67.75 4.61 1.44
CA LEU A 1057 -68.47 5.82 1.86
C LEU A 1057 -68.94 6.63 0.65
N ARG A 1058 -68.05 6.87 -0.34
CA ARG A 1058 -68.37 7.56 -1.60
C ARG A 1058 -69.53 6.89 -2.34
N ALA A 1059 -69.52 5.56 -2.45
CA ALA A 1059 -70.61 4.80 -3.07
C ALA A 1059 -71.93 4.94 -2.29
N THR A 1060 -71.86 4.97 -0.95
CA THR A 1060 -73.01 5.13 -0.05
C THR A 1060 -73.62 6.54 -0.15
N VAL A 1061 -72.80 7.60 -0.21
CA VAL A 1061 -73.23 8.98 -0.43
C VAL A 1061 -73.91 9.10 -1.80
N ALA A 1062 -73.29 8.60 -2.88
CA ALA A 1062 -73.87 8.63 -4.22
C ALA A 1062 -75.20 7.85 -4.33
N GLN A 1063 -75.33 6.70 -3.65
CA GLN A 1063 -76.58 5.96 -3.59
C GLN A 1063 -77.65 6.72 -2.79
N THR A 1064 -77.26 7.45 -1.74
CA THR A 1064 -78.16 8.26 -0.92
C THR A 1064 -78.67 9.47 -1.70
N ALA A 1065 -77.80 10.23 -2.36
CA ALA A 1065 -78.20 11.32 -3.27
C ALA A 1065 -79.19 10.84 -4.34
N LYS A 1066 -78.98 9.66 -4.93
CA LYS A 1066 -79.91 9.04 -5.90
C LYS A 1066 -81.27 8.65 -5.29
N LYS A 1067 -81.34 8.30 -4.01
CA LYS A 1067 -82.62 8.06 -3.30
C LYS A 1067 -83.34 9.36 -2.98
N VAL A 1068 -82.61 10.37 -2.49
CA VAL A 1068 -83.14 11.71 -2.15
C VAL A 1068 -83.67 12.41 -3.41
N LYS A 1069 -82.95 12.37 -4.53
CA LYS A 1069 -83.43 12.90 -5.82
C LYS A 1069 -84.76 12.27 -6.25
N ARG A 1070 -84.93 10.95 -6.10
CA ARG A 1070 -86.20 10.24 -6.35
C ARG A 1070 -87.32 10.62 -5.39
N LEU A 1071 -87.00 11.01 -4.15
CA LEU A 1071 -87.98 11.56 -3.21
C LEU A 1071 -88.49 12.93 -3.71
N GLY A 1072 -87.60 13.80 -4.20
CA GLY A 1072 -87.98 15.07 -4.82
C GLY A 1072 -88.86 14.90 -6.07
N GLU A 1073 -88.48 13.99 -6.96
CA GLU A 1073 -89.30 13.60 -8.13
C GLU A 1073 -90.69 13.10 -7.72
N SER A 1074 -90.78 12.33 -6.62
CA SER A 1074 -92.05 11.82 -6.07
C SER A 1074 -92.88 12.94 -5.43
N SER A 1075 -92.27 13.83 -4.66
CA SER A 1075 -92.94 15.00 -4.06
C SER A 1075 -93.48 15.96 -5.14
N GLN A 1076 -92.75 16.13 -6.26
CA GLN A 1076 -93.26 16.89 -7.40
C GLN A 1076 -94.47 16.22 -8.08
N GLN A 1077 -94.56 14.88 -8.07
CA GLN A 1077 -95.77 14.18 -8.51
C GLN A 1077 -96.94 14.36 -7.52
N ILE A 1078 -96.67 14.28 -6.22
CA ILE A 1078 -97.69 14.53 -5.18
C ILE A 1078 -98.24 15.96 -5.29
N SER A 1079 -97.38 16.98 -5.45
CA SER A 1079 -97.78 18.37 -5.66
C SER A 1079 -98.78 18.53 -6.81
N LYS A 1080 -98.52 17.89 -7.97
CA LYS A 1080 -99.42 17.91 -9.13
C LYS A 1080 -100.78 17.26 -8.83
N VAL A 1081 -100.79 16.15 -8.07
CA VAL A 1081 -102.03 15.48 -7.65
C VAL A 1081 -102.81 16.33 -6.64
N VAL A 1082 -102.14 16.93 -5.65
CA VAL A 1082 -102.74 17.78 -4.63
C VAL A 1082 -103.35 19.04 -5.25
N SER A 1083 -102.65 19.68 -6.19
CA SER A 1083 -103.17 20.81 -6.97
C SER A 1083 -104.41 20.43 -7.79
N LEU A 1084 -104.44 19.24 -8.39
CA LEU A 1084 -105.62 18.73 -9.09
C LEU A 1084 -106.79 18.43 -8.14
N ILE A 1085 -106.55 17.85 -6.96
CA ILE A 1085 -107.61 17.63 -5.96
C ILE A 1085 -108.16 18.97 -5.44
N ASN A 1086 -107.31 19.98 -5.26
CA ASN A 1086 -107.74 21.35 -4.90
C ASN A 1086 -108.65 21.95 -6.00
N GLN A 1087 -108.27 21.81 -7.28
CA GLN A 1087 -109.12 22.23 -8.41
C GLN A 1087 -110.47 21.49 -8.44
N ILE A 1088 -110.47 20.17 -8.22
CA ILE A 1088 -111.70 19.36 -8.14
C ILE A 1088 -112.55 19.78 -6.94
N ALA A 1089 -111.95 20.04 -5.77
CA ALA A 1089 -112.65 20.51 -4.59
C ALA A 1089 -113.31 21.88 -4.81
N LEU A 1090 -112.60 22.82 -5.44
CA LEU A 1090 -113.15 24.11 -5.83
C LEU A 1090 -114.29 23.98 -6.86
N GLN A 1091 -114.19 23.08 -7.84
CA GLN A 1091 -115.28 22.78 -8.78
C GLN A 1091 -116.47 22.12 -8.10
N THR A 1092 -116.27 21.15 -7.20
CA THR A 1092 -117.34 20.47 -6.45
C THR A 1092 -118.05 21.46 -5.53
N ASN A 1093 -117.34 22.37 -4.88
CA ASN A 1093 -117.96 23.44 -4.08
C ASN A 1093 -118.83 24.38 -4.94
N LEU A 1094 -118.37 24.77 -6.14
CA LEU A 1094 -119.17 25.56 -7.08
C LEU A 1094 -120.40 24.80 -7.61
N LEU A 1095 -120.26 23.49 -7.90
CA LEU A 1095 -121.38 22.63 -8.31
C LEU A 1095 -122.40 22.45 -7.16
N ALA A 1096 -121.91 22.29 -5.94
CA ALA A 1096 -122.72 22.22 -4.72
C ALA A 1096 -123.51 23.51 -4.48
N ILE A 1097 -122.87 24.68 -4.58
CA ILE A 1097 -123.53 25.99 -4.48
C ILE A 1097 -124.61 26.14 -5.56
N ASN A 1098 -124.31 25.78 -6.82
CA ASN A 1098 -125.29 25.84 -7.91
C ASN A 1098 -126.47 24.87 -7.69
N ALA A 1099 -126.21 23.65 -7.20
CA ALA A 1099 -127.24 22.67 -6.88
C ALA A 1099 -128.10 23.11 -5.69
N GLY A 1100 -127.51 23.70 -4.65
CA GLY A 1100 -128.22 24.26 -3.50
C GLY A 1100 -129.12 25.43 -3.88
N ILE A 1101 -128.64 26.32 -4.77
CA ILE A 1101 -129.45 27.42 -5.33
C ILE A 1101 -130.67 26.87 -6.09
N GLU A 1102 -130.47 25.90 -7.00
CA GLU A 1102 -131.59 25.37 -7.81
C GLU A 1102 -132.53 24.48 -6.98
N ALA A 1103 -132.03 23.80 -5.93
CA ALA A 1103 -132.85 23.08 -4.97
C ALA A 1103 -133.71 24.02 -4.11
N ALA A 1104 -133.14 25.13 -3.62
CA ALA A 1104 -133.90 26.18 -2.93
C ALA A 1104 -134.95 26.83 -3.85
N ARG A 1105 -134.67 26.91 -5.16
CA ARG A 1105 -135.59 27.40 -6.20
C ARG A 1105 -136.78 26.46 -6.47
N ALA A 1106 -136.65 25.18 -6.15
CA ALA A 1106 -137.69 24.16 -6.33
C ALA A 1106 -138.73 24.10 -5.20
N GLY A 1107 -138.54 24.85 -4.10
CA GLY A 1107 -139.50 24.92 -2.98
C GLY A 1107 -139.48 23.68 -2.09
N GLU A 1108 -140.63 23.26 -1.58
CA GLU A 1108 -140.73 22.16 -0.60
C GLU A 1108 -140.22 20.82 -1.15
N GLU A 1109 -140.48 20.52 -2.44
CA GLU A 1109 -139.95 19.35 -3.15
C GLU A 1109 -138.40 19.33 -3.20
N GLY A 1110 -137.75 20.51 -3.11
CA GLY A 1110 -136.30 20.65 -3.22
C GLY A 1110 -135.52 20.53 -1.91
N GLN A 1111 -136.18 20.60 -0.74
CA GLN A 1111 -135.48 20.73 0.55
C GLN A 1111 -134.48 19.61 0.83
N GLY A 1112 -134.83 18.35 0.51
CA GLY A 1112 -133.94 17.21 0.71
C GLY A 1112 -132.67 17.27 -0.16
N PHE A 1113 -132.73 17.90 -1.33
CA PHE A 1113 -131.57 18.12 -2.19
C PHE A 1113 -130.71 19.31 -1.73
N ALA A 1114 -131.34 20.36 -1.18
CA ALA A 1114 -130.62 21.53 -0.69
C ALA A 1114 -129.65 21.19 0.46
N VAL A 1115 -130.10 20.38 1.42
CA VAL A 1115 -129.26 19.91 2.56
C VAL A 1115 -128.07 19.06 2.07
N VAL A 1116 -128.30 18.16 1.11
CA VAL A 1116 -127.22 17.34 0.53
C VAL A 1116 -126.23 18.21 -0.25
N ALA A 1117 -126.70 19.25 -0.94
CA ALA A 1117 -125.84 20.20 -1.62
C ALA A 1117 -124.99 21.04 -0.65
N GLU A 1118 -125.56 21.50 0.47
CA GLU A 1118 -124.83 22.24 1.52
C GLU A 1118 -123.73 21.37 2.16
N GLU A 1119 -124.03 20.13 2.54
CA GLU A 1119 -123.06 19.17 3.10
C GLU A 1119 -121.92 18.84 2.10
N VAL A 1120 -122.24 18.65 0.82
CA VAL A 1120 -121.22 18.44 -0.23
C VAL A 1120 -120.37 19.69 -0.47
N GLY A 1121 -120.96 20.88 -0.34
CA GLY A 1121 -120.24 22.15 -0.41
C GLY A 1121 -119.26 22.32 0.75
N GLU A 1122 -119.69 22.06 1.99
CA GLU A 1122 -118.78 22.12 3.14
C GLU A 1122 -117.69 21.06 3.07
N LEU A 1123 -118.02 19.81 2.69
CA LEU A 1123 -117.03 18.74 2.49
C LEU A 1123 -115.99 19.11 1.43
N ALA A 1124 -116.41 19.76 0.33
CA ALA A 1124 -115.53 20.26 -0.70
C ALA A 1124 -114.66 21.45 -0.22
N ALA A 1125 -115.22 22.39 0.54
CA ALA A 1125 -114.45 23.49 1.13
C ALA A 1125 -113.39 22.98 2.14
N ARG A 1126 -113.77 22.03 3.02
CA ARG A 1126 -112.84 21.33 3.93
C ARG A 1126 -111.76 20.56 3.16
N SER A 1127 -112.10 19.93 2.03
CA SER A 1127 -111.15 19.23 1.15
C SER A 1127 -110.14 20.20 0.53
N ALA A 1128 -110.59 21.36 0.03
CA ALA A 1128 -109.71 22.38 -0.54
C ALA A 1128 -108.72 22.95 0.49
N ALA A 1129 -109.18 23.18 1.73
CA ALA A 1129 -108.32 23.59 2.84
C ALA A 1129 -107.27 22.52 3.16
N ALA A 1130 -107.68 21.26 3.32
CA ALA A 1130 -106.77 20.15 3.59
C ALA A 1130 -105.74 19.93 2.46
N THR A 1131 -106.13 20.07 1.19
CA THR A 1131 -105.16 20.02 0.08
C THR A 1131 -104.14 21.15 0.15
N LYS A 1132 -104.53 22.35 0.59
CA LYS A 1132 -103.60 23.48 0.70
C LYS A 1132 -102.58 23.31 1.83
N GLU A 1133 -102.96 22.66 2.93
CA GLU A 1133 -102.02 22.26 3.98
C GLU A 1133 -101.02 21.20 3.47
N ILE A 1134 -101.50 20.21 2.71
CA ILE A 1134 -100.62 19.20 2.08
C ILE A 1134 -99.70 19.85 1.03
N GLU A 1135 -100.18 20.83 0.27
CA GLU A 1135 -99.41 21.59 -0.72
C GLU A 1135 -98.20 22.28 -0.05
N GLN A 1136 -98.41 22.93 1.10
CA GLN A 1136 -97.33 23.55 1.89
C GLN A 1136 -96.33 22.51 2.45
N ILE A 1137 -96.82 21.37 2.97
CA ILE A 1137 -95.95 20.28 3.46
C ILE A 1137 -95.08 19.74 2.32
N VAL A 1138 -95.65 19.59 1.13
CA VAL A 1138 -94.96 19.07 -0.06
C VAL A 1138 -93.99 20.11 -0.68
N GLU A 1139 -94.25 21.40 -0.53
CA GLU A 1139 -93.32 22.49 -0.85
C GLU A 1139 -92.10 22.45 0.09
N ASN A 1140 -92.31 22.37 1.40
CA ASN A 1140 -91.24 22.26 2.38
C ASN A 1140 -90.35 21.02 2.13
N ILE A 1141 -90.96 19.85 1.89
CA ILE A 1141 -90.22 18.62 1.55
C ILE A 1141 -89.40 18.80 0.26
N GLN A 1142 -89.90 19.52 -0.74
CA GLN A 1142 -89.13 19.81 -1.96
C GLN A 1142 -87.92 20.70 -1.68
N GLN A 1143 -88.06 21.73 -0.84
CA GLN A 1143 -86.93 22.57 -0.43
C GLN A 1143 -85.87 21.78 0.35
N GLU A 1144 -86.27 21.07 1.42
CA GLU A 1144 -85.36 20.23 2.22
C GLU A 1144 -84.65 19.18 1.36
N THR A 1145 -85.33 18.61 0.35
CA THR A 1145 -84.74 17.65 -0.59
C THR A 1145 -83.64 18.28 -1.44
N VAL A 1146 -83.77 19.55 -1.85
CA VAL A 1146 -82.73 20.25 -2.62
C VAL A 1146 -81.50 20.53 -1.74
N GLU A 1147 -81.71 21.05 -0.53
CA GLU A 1147 -80.63 21.34 0.43
C GLU A 1147 -79.84 20.06 0.79
N VAL A 1148 -80.51 18.92 0.97
CA VAL A 1148 -79.85 17.63 1.22
C VAL A 1148 -79.09 17.11 -0.01
N VAL A 1149 -79.54 17.40 -1.25
CA VAL A 1149 -78.78 17.02 -2.45
C VAL A 1149 -77.49 17.85 -2.57
N GLU A 1150 -77.57 19.18 -2.36
CA GLU A 1150 -76.40 20.06 -2.38
C GLU A 1150 -75.36 19.66 -1.31
N ALA A 1151 -75.81 19.35 -0.10
CA ALA A 1151 -74.96 18.83 0.97
C ALA A 1151 -74.29 17.47 0.62
N MET A 1152 -74.97 16.60 -0.15
CA MET A 1152 -74.41 15.34 -0.61
C MET A 1152 -73.41 15.50 -1.78
N GLU A 1153 -73.58 16.52 -2.62
CA GLU A 1153 -72.58 16.87 -3.65
C GLU A 1153 -71.33 17.48 -3.00
N LEU A 1154 -71.48 18.40 -2.05
CA LEU A 1154 -70.35 18.92 -1.25
C LEU A 1154 -69.62 17.80 -0.49
N GLY A 1155 -70.37 16.91 0.18
CA GLY A 1155 -69.80 15.75 0.86
C GLY A 1155 -69.08 14.78 -0.09
N THR A 1156 -69.55 14.64 -1.34
CA THR A 1156 -68.85 13.84 -2.36
C THR A 1156 -67.49 14.45 -2.72
N THR A 1157 -67.39 15.78 -2.83
CA THR A 1157 -66.12 16.49 -3.07
C THR A 1157 -65.14 16.32 -1.90
N GLN A 1158 -65.61 16.51 -0.65
CA GLN A 1158 -64.79 16.31 0.55
C GLN A 1158 -64.26 14.88 0.69
N VAL A 1159 -65.05 13.89 0.27
CA VAL A 1159 -64.64 12.47 0.25
C VAL A 1159 -63.57 12.20 -0.82
N VAL A 1160 -63.58 12.91 -1.96
CA VAL A 1160 -62.49 12.82 -2.95
C VAL A 1160 -61.21 13.47 -2.41
N GLU A 1161 -61.29 14.66 -1.84
CA GLU A 1161 -60.15 15.35 -1.22
C GLU A 1161 -59.52 14.51 -0.09
N GLY A 1162 -60.35 13.94 0.79
CA GLY A 1162 -59.91 12.99 1.82
C GLY A 1162 -59.33 11.68 1.28
N THR A 1163 -59.64 11.28 0.05
CA THR A 1163 -58.99 10.12 -0.60
C THR A 1163 -57.54 10.45 -0.94
N HIS A 1164 -57.27 11.64 -1.50
CA HIS A 1164 -55.92 12.07 -1.88
C HIS A 1164 -54.97 12.12 -0.66
N LEU A 1165 -55.41 12.74 0.45
CA LEU A 1165 -54.60 12.85 1.66
C LEU A 1165 -54.19 11.49 2.27
N VAL A 1166 -55.00 10.44 2.10
CA VAL A 1166 -54.69 9.09 2.56
C VAL A 1166 -53.73 8.37 1.60
N GLU A 1167 -53.80 8.62 0.30
CA GLU A 1167 -52.84 8.06 -0.66
C GLU A 1167 -51.46 8.75 -0.55
N ASP A 1168 -51.40 10.06 -0.30
CA ASP A 1168 -50.16 10.78 0.00
C ASP A 1168 -49.49 10.23 1.28
N ALA A 1169 -50.28 9.94 2.31
CA ALA A 1169 -49.81 9.29 3.54
C ALA A 1169 -49.30 7.86 3.28
N LYS A 1170 -50.00 7.09 2.43
CA LYS A 1170 -49.57 5.75 1.99
C LYS A 1170 -48.26 5.79 1.22
N GLN A 1171 -48.08 6.74 0.30
CA GLN A 1171 -46.83 6.97 -0.43
C GLN A 1171 -45.68 7.32 0.51
N SER A 1172 -45.93 8.19 1.49
CA SER A 1172 -44.96 8.56 2.53
C SER A 1172 -44.51 7.36 3.38
N LEU A 1173 -45.44 6.46 3.72
CA LEU A 1173 -45.13 5.22 4.45
C LEU A 1173 -44.30 4.26 3.60
N SER A 1174 -44.59 4.12 2.30
CA SER A 1174 -43.76 3.33 1.37
C SER A 1174 -42.32 3.88 1.23
N GLN A 1175 -42.13 5.21 1.28
CA GLN A 1175 -40.80 5.81 1.30
C GLN A 1175 -40.03 5.45 2.58
N ILE A 1176 -40.70 5.44 3.75
CA ILE A 1176 -40.08 5.03 5.02
C ILE A 1176 -39.62 3.57 4.99
N VAL A 1177 -40.38 2.67 4.34
CA VAL A 1177 -39.96 1.26 4.14
C VAL A 1177 -38.69 1.17 3.31
N GLU A 1178 -38.61 1.85 2.17
CA GLU A 1178 -37.42 1.79 1.30
C GLU A 1178 -36.18 2.42 1.96
N VAL A 1179 -36.33 3.55 2.68
CA VAL A 1179 -35.23 4.14 3.46
C VAL A 1179 -34.78 3.21 4.59
N SER A 1180 -35.71 2.56 5.29
CA SER A 1180 -35.38 1.58 6.35
C SER A 1180 -34.59 0.39 5.80
N LYS A 1181 -34.93 -0.07 4.60
CA LYS A 1181 -34.24 -1.13 3.86
C LYS A 1181 -32.82 -0.71 3.42
N GLN A 1182 -32.63 0.54 3.00
CA GLN A 1182 -31.30 1.10 2.73
C GLN A 1182 -30.44 1.19 4.00
N ILE A 1183 -31.03 1.53 5.15
CA ILE A 1183 -30.31 1.54 6.44
C ILE A 1183 -29.86 0.13 6.85
N ASP A 1184 -30.69 -0.92 6.68
CA ASP A 1184 -30.25 -2.30 6.97
C ASP A 1184 -29.07 -2.70 6.08
N GLN A 1185 -29.11 -2.38 4.78
CA GLN A 1185 -28.00 -2.63 3.85
C GLN A 1185 -26.70 -1.93 4.29
N LEU A 1186 -26.77 -0.65 4.67
CA LEU A 1186 -25.62 0.10 5.20
C LEU A 1186 -25.07 -0.54 6.48
N VAL A 1187 -25.94 -1.04 7.36
CA VAL A 1187 -25.52 -1.77 8.57
C VAL A 1187 -24.81 -3.09 8.24
N GLN A 1188 -25.24 -3.84 7.22
CA GLN A 1188 -24.49 -5.04 6.79
C GLN A 1188 -23.09 -4.67 6.27
N SER A 1189 -22.94 -3.55 5.55
CA SER A 1189 -21.64 -3.04 5.13
C SER A 1189 -20.76 -2.64 6.33
N ILE A 1190 -21.30 -1.95 7.33
CA ILE A 1190 -20.58 -1.61 8.57
C ILE A 1190 -20.16 -2.89 9.31
N LYS A 1191 -21.05 -3.88 9.43
CA LYS A 1191 -20.73 -5.19 10.05
C LYS A 1191 -19.54 -5.85 9.36
N ASN A 1192 -19.54 -5.94 8.03
CA ASN A 1192 -18.42 -6.52 7.28
C ASN A 1192 -17.11 -5.73 7.48
N ALA A 1193 -17.18 -4.40 7.54
CA ALA A 1193 -16.02 -3.55 7.85
C ALA A 1193 -15.49 -3.77 9.28
N THR A 1194 -16.36 -3.89 10.29
CA THR A 1194 -15.93 -4.17 11.69
C THR A 1194 -15.25 -5.53 11.83
N VAL A 1195 -15.73 -6.58 11.13
CA VAL A 1195 -15.06 -7.89 11.11
C VAL A 1195 -13.66 -7.80 10.49
N SER A 1196 -13.51 -7.11 9.36
CA SER A 1196 -12.20 -6.90 8.72
C SER A 1196 -11.25 -6.06 9.59
N GLY A 1197 -11.77 -5.02 10.26
CA GLY A 1197 -11.01 -4.20 11.21
C GLY A 1197 -10.51 -4.98 12.42
N ALA A 1198 -11.34 -5.88 12.98
CA ALA A 1198 -10.94 -6.75 14.08
C ALA A 1198 -9.80 -7.70 13.67
N GLN A 1199 -9.92 -8.35 12.50
CA GLN A 1199 -8.88 -9.24 11.97
C GLN A 1199 -7.56 -8.50 11.65
N THR A 1200 -7.66 -7.24 11.20
CA THR A 1200 -6.49 -6.37 11.01
C THR A 1200 -5.85 -6.01 12.37
N SER A 1201 -6.65 -5.74 13.39
CA SER A 1201 -6.18 -5.43 14.75
C SER A 1201 -5.44 -6.61 15.38
N GLU A 1202 -5.94 -7.84 15.19
CA GLU A 1202 -5.28 -9.08 15.59
C GLU A 1202 -3.93 -9.27 14.87
N THR A 1203 -3.89 -9.04 13.56
CA THR A 1203 -2.66 -9.13 12.74
C THR A 1203 -1.59 -8.12 13.20
N VAL A 1204 -1.98 -6.86 13.46
CA VAL A 1204 -1.06 -5.84 14.00
C VAL A 1204 -0.59 -6.21 15.41
N THR A 1205 -1.47 -6.78 16.23
CA THR A 1205 -1.13 -7.25 17.58
C THR A 1205 -0.08 -8.36 17.55
N GLU A 1206 -0.14 -9.29 16.58
CA GLU A 1206 0.88 -10.33 16.41
C GLU A 1206 2.22 -9.76 15.94
N LEU A 1207 2.20 -8.89 14.91
CA LEU A 1207 3.42 -8.22 14.40
C LEU A 1207 4.12 -7.39 15.48
N MET A 1208 3.37 -6.67 16.33
CA MET A 1208 3.94 -5.90 17.44
C MET A 1208 4.54 -6.81 18.53
N LYS A 1209 3.94 -7.98 18.82
CA LYS A 1209 4.54 -8.96 19.74
C LYS A 1209 5.88 -9.49 19.21
N ASP A 1210 5.99 -9.75 17.90
CA ASP A 1210 7.27 -10.17 17.31
C ASP A 1210 8.30 -9.03 17.25
N ILE A 1211 7.89 -7.77 17.03
CA ILE A 1211 8.79 -6.60 17.15
C ILE A 1211 9.34 -6.49 18.59
N ALA A 1212 8.48 -6.58 19.62
CA ALA A 1212 8.93 -6.55 21.02
C ALA A 1212 9.93 -7.69 21.33
N LYS A 1213 9.67 -8.89 20.82
CA LYS A 1213 10.52 -10.09 20.95
C LYS A 1213 11.83 -10.01 20.14
N VAL A 1214 11.88 -9.19 19.09
CA VAL A 1214 13.12 -8.81 18.40
C VAL A 1214 13.87 -7.77 19.23
N SER A 1215 13.21 -6.73 19.74
CA SER A 1215 13.82 -5.71 20.60
C SER A 1215 14.43 -6.29 21.88
N GLU A 1216 13.74 -7.22 22.55
CA GLU A 1216 14.27 -7.98 23.69
C GLU A 1216 15.53 -8.78 23.31
N ARG A 1217 15.49 -9.48 22.17
CA ARG A 1217 16.63 -10.26 21.66
C ARG A 1217 17.81 -9.36 21.35
N THR A 1218 17.59 -8.22 20.70
CA THR A 1218 18.62 -7.21 20.45
C THR A 1218 19.22 -6.73 21.77
N SER A 1219 18.41 -6.30 22.76
CA SER A 1219 18.92 -5.87 24.08
C SER A 1219 19.78 -6.96 24.74
N ASN A 1220 19.37 -8.24 24.66
CA ASN A 1220 20.11 -9.35 25.25
C ASN A 1220 21.39 -9.71 24.47
N SER A 1221 21.37 -9.65 23.13
CA SER A 1221 22.57 -9.78 22.29
C SER A 1221 23.56 -8.65 22.54
N THR A 1222 23.09 -7.41 22.62
CA THR A 1222 23.92 -6.23 22.88
C THR A 1222 24.57 -6.27 24.26
N LYS A 1223 23.86 -6.77 25.30
CA LYS A 1223 24.46 -7.08 26.61
C LYS A 1223 25.54 -8.17 26.54
N ALA A 1224 25.37 -9.19 25.71
CA ALA A 1224 26.38 -10.24 25.52
C ALA A 1224 27.63 -9.71 24.79
N ILE A 1225 27.44 -8.87 23.75
CA ILE A 1225 28.54 -8.19 23.04
C ILE A 1225 29.27 -7.23 23.98
N SER A 1226 28.55 -6.45 24.79
CA SER A 1226 29.13 -5.55 25.80
C SER A 1226 30.03 -6.29 26.79
N ARG A 1227 29.62 -7.48 27.28
CA ARG A 1227 30.50 -8.32 28.12
C ARG A 1227 31.73 -8.82 27.36
N SER A 1228 31.57 -9.30 26.13
CA SER A 1228 32.70 -9.77 25.33
C SER A 1228 33.68 -8.64 24.97
N LEU A 1229 33.19 -7.42 24.78
CA LEU A 1229 34.02 -6.21 24.66
C LEU A 1229 34.78 -5.93 25.96
N GLN A 1230 34.14 -6.02 27.15
CA GLN A 1230 34.83 -5.87 28.43
C GLN A 1230 35.92 -6.94 28.65
N GLU A 1231 35.64 -8.20 28.31
CA GLU A 1231 36.62 -9.29 28.35
C GLU A 1231 37.79 -9.02 27.39
N THR A 1232 37.50 -8.51 26.19
CA THR A 1232 38.54 -8.16 25.19
C THR A 1232 39.35 -6.93 25.60
N VAL A 1233 38.75 -5.93 26.24
CA VAL A 1233 39.46 -4.78 26.85
C VAL A 1233 40.39 -5.27 27.96
N GLY A 1234 39.94 -6.22 28.80
CA GLY A 1234 40.78 -6.85 29.81
C GLY A 1234 42.02 -7.52 29.19
N ILE A 1235 41.83 -8.33 28.14
CA ILE A 1235 42.93 -8.99 27.41
C ILE A 1235 43.85 -7.95 26.75
N ALA A 1236 43.32 -6.89 26.16
CA ALA A 1236 44.12 -5.82 25.55
C ALA A 1236 44.96 -5.05 26.59
N GLN A 1237 44.41 -4.79 27.78
CA GLN A 1237 45.12 -4.18 28.90
C GLN A 1237 46.16 -5.12 29.52
N GLU A 1238 45.86 -6.42 29.64
CA GLU A 1238 46.80 -7.44 30.14
C GLU A 1238 47.96 -7.67 29.16
N LEU A 1239 47.70 -7.62 27.85
CA LEU A 1239 48.73 -7.58 26.81
C LEU A 1239 49.56 -6.29 26.90
N GLN A 1240 48.91 -5.12 27.00
CA GLN A 1240 49.58 -3.83 27.11
C GLN A 1240 50.47 -3.74 28.35
N ALA A 1241 50.04 -4.32 29.49
CA ALA A 1241 50.84 -4.45 30.69
C ALA A 1241 52.00 -5.45 30.51
N SER A 1242 51.74 -6.63 29.95
CA SER A 1242 52.77 -7.66 29.69
C SER A 1242 53.88 -7.15 28.77
N VAL A 1243 53.51 -6.38 27.73
CA VAL A 1243 54.45 -5.72 26.80
C VAL A 1243 55.10 -4.50 27.46
N GLY A 1244 54.39 -3.79 28.34
CA GLY A 1244 54.93 -2.71 29.17
C GLY A 1244 55.96 -3.15 30.22
N THR A 1245 56.07 -4.45 30.52
CA THR A 1245 57.17 -5.00 31.32
C THR A 1245 58.54 -4.90 30.61
N PHE A 1246 58.55 -4.71 29.29
CA PHE A 1246 59.78 -4.58 28.51
C PHE A 1246 60.23 -3.11 28.46
N ASN A 1247 61.40 -2.81 29.01
CA ASN A 1247 62.00 -1.48 28.89
C ASN A 1247 62.54 -1.29 27.47
N VAL A 1248 61.98 -0.34 26.73
CA VAL A 1248 62.39 0.00 25.34
C VAL A 1248 63.06 1.37 25.21
N GLY A 1249 63.20 2.10 26.33
CA GLY A 1249 63.76 3.45 26.39
C GLY A 1249 62.78 4.53 25.91
N GLU A 1250 62.03 5.09 26.87
CA GLU A 1250 61.32 6.39 26.77
C GLU A 1250 62.07 7.45 27.60
#